data_AF-A0A9E1SAJ3-F1
#
_entry.id   AF-A0A9E1SAJ3-F1
#
_cell.length_a   1.000
_cell.length_b   1.000
_cell.length_c   1.000
_cell.angle_alpha   90.00
_cell.angle_beta   90.00
_cell.angle_gamma   90.00
#
_symmetry.space_group_name_H-M   'P 1'
#
loop_
_entity.id
_entity.type
_entity.pdbx_description
1 polymer ?
#
loop_
_entity_poly.entity_id
_entity_poly.type
_entity_poly.pdbx_seq_one_letter_code
_entity_poly.pdbx_strand_id
1 'polypeptide(L)'
;PRYGERFARHWLDVAKYADTCGYDKDKLRPNASPYRDYVIRSFNQDKPYAQFVKEQIAGDILYPNSEDGILGLGFLAAGPWDFIGHVEVPESKTDGKVARNLDRDDMVSNVFNSFCATTIQCARCHEHKGDPIGQDHYYSLQSVFAAVDKADRIYGLDPKVARKKEQLSIRQGTLAREVALAEKELKKKGAGELKKLDDRLSKLQKSNGVTTRVPEHGYHSQIAQRPDSAKWVQVDLGKRQKIKSVSLHGCYDDFAGIGAGFGFPKRFKIIASNQEDFSKNQILVDQSKEDFANPYLEPVSFKVNSHARYLRLEANKLAERKNDYILALAELRVLDANLKNLARGKEVAAMDSIEAPIRWRKSNLTDGKWSNSKNSEKSKQLLTLQKEREAFLFSLQTDGEKKELAAKKKERKEVEKSLKALPEGKLVYAASTHFKPRSNFKPTEGKPRMIHVLHRGEVNQPRDSVRPGTIPLLDNEQWEFDLPEQHDEAERRAVLAEWIVREDHPLTWRAITNRVWQWHFGQPIVGTPNDFGPLGQLPTHPELLDWLAVYFRDSGGSFKKLHKLLVMSETYRQSSAEEEEKAKIDSSNQWLWRMNRRKLSAEEMRDSVLSVSGKLNLEMGGSGFYLFKLEQATHSPHYYYHKFDPEDKKSHRRSIYRFVVRSQPNPFMTTLDCADSSQSTPKRNETLTALQALSLLNNKF
;
A
#
# COMPACT_ATOMS: atom_id res chain seq x y z
N PRO A 1 30.78 4.53 -18.02
CA PRO A 1 30.12 3.58 -17.09
C PRO A 1 28.94 4.11 -16.23
N ARG A 2 28.38 5.30 -16.50
CA ARG A 2 27.28 5.90 -15.70
C ARG A 2 26.15 6.49 -16.54
N TYR A 3 25.98 5.91 -17.74
CA TYR A 3 25.09 6.36 -18.79
C TYR A 3 23.63 6.46 -18.31
N GLY A 4 23.08 5.36 -17.78
CA GLY A 4 21.67 5.30 -17.37
C GLY A 4 21.31 6.29 -16.27
N GLU A 5 22.18 6.47 -15.26
CA GLU A 5 21.95 7.43 -14.18
C GLU A 5 21.95 8.89 -14.69
N ARG A 6 22.76 9.21 -15.71
CA ARG A 6 22.80 10.56 -16.29
C ARG A 6 21.48 10.88 -17.01
N PHE A 7 21.03 9.98 -17.89
CA PHE A 7 19.87 10.24 -18.74
C PHE A 7 18.52 9.94 -18.05
N ALA A 8 18.48 8.98 -17.13
CA ALA A 8 17.29 8.70 -16.34
C ALA A 8 16.83 9.90 -15.53
N ARG A 9 17.75 10.74 -15.02
CA ARG A 9 17.40 11.98 -14.30
C ARG A 9 16.48 12.87 -15.13
N HIS A 10 16.79 13.07 -16.41
CA HIS A 10 15.95 13.88 -17.29
C HIS A 10 14.58 13.25 -17.52
N TRP A 11 14.51 11.92 -17.63
CA TRP A 11 13.22 11.22 -17.75
C TRP A 11 12.37 11.33 -16.48
N LEU A 12 13.01 11.24 -15.31
CA LEU A 12 12.33 11.32 -14.02
C LEU A 12 11.74 12.71 -13.75
N ASP A 13 12.38 13.77 -14.26
CA ASP A 13 11.85 15.14 -14.27
C ASP A 13 10.54 15.23 -15.09
N VAL A 14 10.52 14.59 -16.27
CA VAL A 14 9.35 14.54 -17.15
C VAL A 14 8.23 13.71 -16.51
N ALA A 15 8.58 12.56 -15.95
CA ALA A 15 7.65 11.63 -15.30
C ALA A 15 7.12 12.11 -13.94
N LYS A 16 7.60 13.25 -13.42
CA LYS A 16 7.20 13.80 -12.10
C LYS A 16 7.55 12.88 -10.94
N TYR A 17 8.68 12.18 -11.00
CA TYR A 17 9.07 11.22 -9.96
C TYR A 17 9.23 11.91 -8.60
N ALA A 18 8.60 11.34 -7.57
CA ALA A 18 8.90 11.64 -6.18
C ALA A 18 8.65 10.43 -5.29
N ASP A 19 9.31 10.40 -4.14
CA ASP A 19 9.12 9.38 -3.11
C ASP A 19 7.98 9.74 -2.13
N THR A 20 7.20 10.78 -2.43
CA THR A 20 6.03 11.21 -1.64
C THR A 20 4.87 11.68 -2.52
N CYS A 21 3.66 11.81 -1.93
CA CYS A 21 2.43 12.09 -2.67
C CYS A 21 2.23 13.58 -3.07
N GLY A 22 2.76 14.51 -2.27
CA GLY A 22 2.74 15.98 -2.41
C GLY A 22 1.39 16.62 -2.63
N TYR A 23 0.47 16.36 -1.71
CA TYR A 23 -0.80 17.06 -1.54
C TYR A 23 -1.02 17.32 -0.03
N ASP A 24 -2.25 17.63 0.40
CA ASP A 24 -2.61 17.92 1.81
C ASP A 24 -1.99 16.98 2.85
N LYS A 25 -1.94 15.67 2.55
CA LYS A 25 -1.16 14.68 3.32
C LYS A 25 -0.05 14.12 2.45
N ASP A 26 1.15 14.66 2.62
CA ASP A 26 2.34 14.23 1.90
C ASP A 26 2.90 12.89 2.41
N LYS A 27 2.15 11.80 2.16
CA LYS A 27 2.54 10.45 2.59
C LYS A 27 3.75 9.97 1.81
N LEU A 28 4.65 9.28 2.53
CA LEU A 28 5.79 8.59 1.92
C LEU A 28 5.32 7.43 1.04
N ARG A 29 6.03 7.23 -0.07
CA ARG A 29 5.92 6.11 -1.00
C ARG A 29 7.20 5.27 -0.89
N PRO A 30 7.33 4.41 0.15
CA PRO A 30 8.59 3.68 0.40
C PRO A 30 9.02 2.79 -0.78
N ASN A 31 8.07 2.42 -1.63
CA ASN A 31 8.27 1.54 -2.77
C ASN A 31 8.29 2.29 -4.12
N ALA A 32 8.55 3.61 -4.15
CA ALA A 32 8.67 4.36 -5.42
C ALA A 32 10.00 4.10 -6.15
N SER A 33 11.09 3.95 -5.40
CA SER A 33 12.46 3.78 -5.93
C SER A 33 12.71 2.66 -6.95
N PRO A 34 11.99 1.50 -6.93
CA PRO A 34 12.13 0.49 -7.98
C PRO A 34 11.80 1.01 -9.39
N TYR A 35 10.86 1.96 -9.54
CA TYR A 35 10.58 2.58 -10.84
C TYR A 35 11.76 3.42 -11.34
N ARG A 36 12.38 4.23 -10.46
CA ARG A 36 13.61 4.97 -10.78
C ARG A 36 14.72 4.03 -11.26
N ASP A 37 14.90 2.91 -10.56
CA ASP A 37 15.91 1.92 -10.90
C ASP A 37 15.59 1.18 -12.21
N TYR A 38 14.31 0.95 -12.50
CA TYR A 38 13.84 0.48 -13.81
C TYR A 38 14.20 1.45 -14.93
N VAL A 39 14.01 2.76 -14.76
CA VAL A 39 14.39 3.76 -15.77
C VAL A 39 15.90 3.74 -15.99
N ILE A 40 16.70 3.77 -14.92
CA ILE A 40 18.17 3.69 -14.99
C ILE A 40 18.62 2.43 -15.73
N ARG A 41 18.04 1.27 -15.40
CA ARG A 41 18.32 -0.01 -16.05
C ARG A 41 17.94 0.01 -17.53
N SER A 42 16.76 0.55 -17.87
CA SER A 42 16.26 0.64 -19.25
C SER A 42 17.20 1.41 -20.16
N PHE A 43 17.70 2.57 -19.70
CA PHE A 43 18.76 3.29 -20.42
C PHE A 43 20.05 2.45 -20.49
N ASN A 44 20.54 1.90 -19.37
CA ASN A 44 21.78 1.11 -19.38
C ASN A 44 21.74 -0.08 -20.35
N GLN A 45 20.58 -0.73 -20.47
CA GLN A 45 20.35 -1.85 -21.39
C GLN A 45 20.04 -1.41 -22.82
N ASP A 46 19.93 -0.10 -23.08
CA ASP A 46 19.54 0.47 -24.37
C ASP A 46 18.20 -0.08 -24.87
N LYS A 47 17.23 -0.16 -23.94
CA LYS A 47 15.90 -0.67 -24.23
C LYS A 47 15.27 0.07 -25.42
N PRO A 48 14.71 -0.64 -26.41
CA PRO A 48 13.99 -0.01 -27.52
C PRO A 48 12.91 0.95 -26.99
N TYR A 49 12.86 2.17 -27.52
CA TYR A 49 11.94 3.18 -27.02
C TYR A 49 10.47 2.73 -27.04
N ALA A 50 10.04 2.04 -28.11
CA ALA A 50 8.68 1.51 -28.18
C ALA A 50 8.36 0.55 -27.02
N GLN A 51 9.30 -0.33 -26.66
CA GLN A 51 9.13 -1.22 -25.50
C GLN A 51 9.08 -0.42 -24.19
N PHE A 52 9.95 0.58 -24.03
CA PHE A 52 9.99 1.45 -22.85
C PHE A 52 8.66 2.20 -22.64
N VAL A 53 8.05 2.72 -23.72
CA VAL A 53 6.71 3.35 -23.68
C VAL A 53 5.64 2.32 -23.30
N LYS A 54 5.61 1.16 -23.97
CA LYS A 54 4.62 0.10 -23.72
C LYS A 54 4.66 -0.41 -22.29
N GLU A 55 5.83 -0.64 -21.73
CA GLU A 55 6.00 -1.07 -20.34
C GLU A 55 5.48 -0.02 -19.34
N GLN A 56 5.62 1.27 -19.65
CA GLN A 56 5.15 2.35 -18.78
C GLN A 56 3.64 2.57 -18.77
N ILE A 57 2.94 2.21 -19.85
CA ILE A 57 1.49 2.41 -19.99
C ILE A 57 0.74 1.11 -19.74
N ALA A 58 1.21 -0.01 -20.28
CA ALA A 58 0.49 -1.28 -20.35
C ALA A 58 1.38 -2.50 -20.09
N GLY A 59 2.46 -2.33 -19.31
CA GLY A 59 3.44 -3.39 -19.11
C GLY A 59 2.89 -4.68 -18.50
N ASP A 60 1.86 -4.59 -17.66
CA ASP A 60 1.28 -5.74 -16.98
C ASP A 60 0.53 -6.68 -17.91
N ILE A 61 -0.02 -6.18 -19.01
CA ILE A 61 -0.71 -6.98 -20.04
C ILE A 61 0.17 -7.29 -21.25
N LEU A 62 1.02 -6.36 -21.68
CA LEU A 62 1.90 -6.55 -22.84
C LEU A 62 3.14 -7.38 -22.51
N TYR A 63 3.65 -7.29 -21.29
CA TYR A 63 4.83 -8.03 -20.82
C TYR A 63 4.57 -8.75 -19.48
N PRO A 64 3.54 -9.62 -19.42
CA PRO A 64 3.06 -10.19 -18.16
C PRO A 64 4.02 -11.23 -17.56
N ASN A 65 5.11 -11.55 -18.26
CA ASN A 65 6.17 -12.46 -17.83
C ASN A 65 7.46 -11.72 -17.45
N SER A 66 7.48 -10.39 -17.51
CA SER A 66 8.64 -9.56 -17.22
C SER A 66 8.40 -8.76 -15.94
N GLU A 67 9.41 -8.65 -15.08
CA GLU A 67 9.36 -7.71 -13.94
C GLU A 67 9.19 -6.27 -14.42
N ASP A 68 9.76 -5.94 -15.57
CA ASP A 68 9.67 -4.62 -16.20
C ASP A 68 8.24 -4.27 -16.61
N GLY A 69 7.40 -5.27 -16.87
CA GLY A 69 5.97 -5.08 -17.10
C GLY A 69 5.24 -4.51 -15.89
N ILE A 70 5.72 -4.77 -14.66
CA ILE A 70 5.15 -4.20 -13.43
C ILE A 70 5.91 -2.93 -13.01
N LEU A 71 7.23 -2.93 -13.13
CA LEU A 71 8.06 -1.80 -12.70
C LEU A 71 7.81 -0.56 -13.55
N GLY A 72 7.60 -0.71 -14.86
CA GLY A 72 7.33 0.41 -15.78
C GLY A 72 6.07 1.19 -15.42
N LEU A 73 5.04 0.52 -14.89
CA LEU A 73 3.78 1.14 -14.46
C LEU A 73 3.94 2.13 -13.30
N GLY A 74 5.13 2.25 -12.72
CA GLY A 74 5.50 3.37 -11.85
C GLY A 74 5.33 4.73 -12.53
N PHE A 75 5.43 4.82 -13.86
CA PHE A 75 5.19 6.06 -14.61
C PHE A 75 3.80 6.65 -14.38
N LEU A 76 2.75 5.82 -14.45
CA LEU A 76 1.36 6.24 -14.22
C LEU A 76 1.10 6.58 -12.74
N ALA A 77 1.92 6.06 -11.82
CA ALA A 77 1.82 6.35 -10.39
C ALA A 77 2.75 7.48 -9.91
N ALA A 78 3.63 7.98 -10.77
CA ALA A 78 4.70 8.89 -10.38
C ALA A 78 4.19 10.27 -9.96
N GLY A 79 3.14 10.79 -10.60
CA GLY A 79 2.57 12.11 -10.34
C GLY A 79 2.01 12.33 -8.93
N PRO A 80 1.51 13.55 -8.63
CA PRO A 80 0.86 13.84 -7.35
C PRO A 80 -0.30 12.89 -7.05
N TRP A 81 -0.62 12.71 -5.76
CA TRP A 81 -1.77 11.90 -5.37
C TRP A 81 -2.44 12.46 -4.12
N ASP A 82 -3.70 12.84 -4.24
CA ASP A 82 -4.51 13.33 -3.12
C ASP A 82 -4.93 12.16 -2.21
N PHE A 83 -4.13 11.90 -1.18
CA PHE A 83 -4.41 10.85 -0.20
C PHE A 83 -5.76 11.07 0.50
N ILE A 84 -6.11 12.31 0.86
CA ILE A 84 -7.34 12.62 1.62
C ILE A 84 -8.54 12.33 0.72
N GLY A 85 -8.55 12.91 -0.48
CA GLY A 85 -9.60 12.71 -1.46
C GLY A 85 -9.82 11.23 -1.78
N HIS A 86 -8.75 10.44 -1.91
CA HIS A 86 -8.86 9.01 -2.26
C HIS A 86 -9.24 8.10 -1.08
N VAL A 87 -8.60 8.27 0.09
CA VAL A 87 -8.69 7.33 1.21
C VAL A 87 -9.72 7.74 2.25
N GLU A 88 -9.85 9.04 2.52
CA GLU A 88 -10.65 9.57 3.61
C GLU A 88 -12.03 10.04 3.13
N VAL A 89 -12.12 10.50 1.87
CA VAL A 89 -13.39 10.95 1.27
C VAL A 89 -14.01 9.86 0.39
N PRO A 90 -15.30 9.52 0.59
CA PRO A 90 -16.01 8.59 -0.31
C PRO A 90 -16.14 9.15 -1.73
N GLU A 91 -15.98 8.29 -2.74
CA GLU A 91 -16.17 8.62 -4.15
C GLU A 91 -17.61 9.09 -4.50
N SER A 92 -18.59 8.81 -3.63
CA SER A 92 -19.96 9.32 -3.78
C SER A 92 -20.09 10.82 -3.46
N LYS A 93 -19.10 11.43 -2.79
CA LYS A 93 -19.08 12.87 -2.46
C LYS A 93 -18.38 13.67 -3.55
N THR A 94 -18.73 14.93 -3.69
CA THR A 94 -18.17 15.84 -4.71
C THR A 94 -16.65 15.85 -4.69
N ASP A 95 -16.03 16.10 -3.54
CA ASP A 95 -14.56 16.14 -3.43
C ASP A 95 -13.92 14.79 -3.78
N GLY A 96 -14.59 13.69 -3.42
CA GLY A 96 -14.18 12.34 -3.81
C GLY A 96 -14.19 12.15 -5.32
N LYS A 97 -15.23 12.62 -6.03
CA LYS A 97 -15.33 12.60 -7.50
C LYS A 97 -14.26 13.48 -8.15
N VAL A 98 -14.06 14.70 -7.63
CA VAL A 98 -13.03 15.63 -8.10
C VAL A 98 -11.65 14.98 -7.99
N ALA A 99 -11.32 14.35 -6.87
CA ALA A 99 -10.04 13.69 -6.67
C ALA A 99 -9.75 12.61 -7.71
N ARG A 100 -10.72 11.72 -8.02
CA ARG A 100 -10.54 10.71 -9.09
C ARG A 100 -10.42 11.37 -10.46
N ASN A 101 -11.15 12.48 -10.68
CA ASN A 101 -11.12 13.19 -11.95
C ASN A 101 -9.76 13.81 -12.24
N LEU A 102 -9.20 14.47 -11.24
CA LEU A 102 -7.86 15.04 -11.33
C LEU A 102 -6.78 13.95 -11.43
N ASP A 103 -6.97 12.80 -10.78
CA ASP A 103 -6.01 11.68 -10.90
C ASP A 103 -5.93 11.13 -12.34
N ARG A 104 -7.07 10.96 -12.99
CA ARG A 104 -7.15 10.54 -14.41
C ARG A 104 -6.66 11.62 -15.36
N ASP A 105 -7.00 12.88 -15.09
CA ASP A 105 -6.48 14.03 -15.83
C ASP A 105 -4.95 14.07 -15.78
N ASP A 106 -4.35 13.81 -14.60
CA ASP A 106 -2.90 13.73 -14.44
C ASP A 106 -2.28 12.59 -15.27
N MET A 107 -2.91 11.41 -15.32
CA MET A 107 -2.43 10.28 -16.14
C MET A 107 -2.48 10.60 -17.63
N VAL A 108 -3.62 11.09 -18.12
CA VAL A 108 -3.83 11.47 -19.53
C VAL A 108 -2.82 12.55 -19.94
N SER A 109 -2.72 13.61 -19.13
CA SER A 109 -1.77 14.69 -19.34
C SER A 109 -0.32 14.21 -19.33
N ASN A 110 0.05 13.34 -18.38
CA ASN A 110 1.41 12.85 -18.28
C ASN A 110 1.80 12.03 -19.51
N VAL A 111 0.91 11.15 -19.99
CA VAL A 111 1.13 10.31 -21.17
C VAL A 111 1.32 11.19 -22.42
N PHE A 112 0.38 12.08 -22.72
CA PHE A 112 0.40 12.86 -23.96
C PHE A 112 1.47 13.95 -23.97
N ASN A 113 1.69 14.64 -22.85
CA ASN A 113 2.74 15.65 -22.77
C ASN A 113 4.14 14.99 -22.88
N SER A 114 4.33 13.80 -22.29
CA SER A 114 5.65 13.15 -22.25
C SER A 114 6.01 12.48 -23.57
N PHE A 115 5.08 11.68 -24.11
CA PHE A 115 5.33 10.84 -25.28
C PHE A 115 4.98 11.53 -26.59
N CYS A 116 3.89 12.30 -26.65
CA CYS A 116 3.42 12.92 -27.89
C CYS A 116 3.72 14.42 -27.97
N ALA A 117 4.22 15.04 -26.90
CA ALA A 117 4.39 16.49 -26.82
C ALA A 117 3.10 17.26 -27.22
N THR A 118 1.95 16.77 -26.76
CA THR A 118 0.63 17.35 -27.08
C THR A 118 -0.06 17.78 -25.79
N THR A 119 -0.47 19.06 -25.73
CA THR A 119 -1.29 19.59 -24.64
C THR A 119 -2.76 19.38 -24.98
N ILE A 120 -3.44 18.53 -24.20
CA ILE A 120 -4.85 18.17 -24.43
C ILE A 120 -5.78 18.67 -23.32
N GLN A 121 -5.24 19.38 -22.32
CA GLN A 121 -5.94 19.71 -21.09
C GLN A 121 -7.04 20.76 -21.28
N CYS A 122 -6.95 21.64 -22.28
CA CYS A 122 -8.01 22.60 -22.55
C CYS A 122 -9.34 21.91 -22.93
N ALA A 123 -9.26 20.76 -23.61
CA ALA A 123 -10.39 19.91 -24.00
C ALA A 123 -11.23 19.42 -22.80
N ARG A 124 -10.70 19.50 -21.57
CA ARG A 124 -11.44 19.22 -20.34
C ARG A 124 -12.69 20.10 -20.18
N CYS A 125 -12.61 21.37 -20.55
CA CYS A 125 -13.68 22.33 -20.29
C CYS A 125 -14.37 22.84 -21.56
N HIS A 126 -13.66 22.88 -22.67
CA HIS A 126 -14.16 23.34 -23.97
C HIS A 126 -13.29 22.73 -25.07
N GLU A 127 -13.75 22.73 -26.32
CA GLU A 127 -12.95 22.30 -27.48
C GLU A 127 -11.55 22.95 -27.48
N HIS A 128 -10.49 22.20 -27.83
CA HIS A 128 -9.14 22.73 -27.81
C HIS A 128 -9.02 23.96 -28.73
N LYS A 129 -8.28 24.98 -28.29
CA LYS A 129 -8.29 26.30 -28.94
C LYS A 129 -7.65 26.27 -30.33
N GLY A 130 -6.61 25.45 -30.52
CA GLY A 130 -5.80 25.44 -31.75
C GLY A 130 -5.75 24.11 -32.48
N ASP A 131 -6.10 23.01 -31.83
CA ASP A 131 -6.00 21.66 -32.39
C ASP A 131 -7.41 21.08 -32.54
N PRO A 132 -7.66 20.18 -33.51
CA PRO A 132 -8.95 19.51 -33.69
C PRO A 132 -9.19 18.44 -32.61
N ILE A 133 -9.06 18.83 -31.35
CA ILE A 133 -9.18 17.98 -30.17
C ILE A 133 -10.43 18.42 -29.40
N GLY A 134 -11.49 17.63 -29.54
CA GLY A 134 -12.73 17.89 -28.83
C GLY A 134 -12.81 17.29 -27.43
N GLN A 135 -13.87 17.67 -26.70
CA GLN A 135 -14.10 17.12 -25.37
C GLN A 135 -14.24 15.59 -25.41
N ASP A 136 -14.90 15.05 -26.44
CA ASP A 136 -15.11 13.62 -26.60
C ASP A 136 -13.78 12.86 -26.70
N HIS A 137 -12.80 13.38 -27.44
CA HIS A 137 -11.47 12.78 -27.52
C HIS A 137 -10.79 12.76 -26.14
N TYR A 138 -10.83 13.87 -25.40
CA TYR A 138 -10.21 13.99 -24.08
C TYR A 138 -10.85 13.05 -23.05
N TYR A 139 -12.18 12.99 -22.99
CA TYR A 139 -12.86 12.10 -22.05
C TYR A 139 -12.72 10.63 -22.44
N SER A 140 -12.65 10.33 -23.73
CA SER A 140 -12.37 8.97 -24.23
C SER A 140 -10.98 8.49 -23.82
N LEU A 141 -9.99 9.38 -23.86
CA LEU A 141 -8.66 9.15 -23.29
C LEU A 141 -8.69 8.94 -21.78
N GLN A 142 -9.46 9.74 -21.02
CA GLN A 142 -9.65 9.48 -19.59
C GLN A 142 -10.26 8.10 -19.33
N SER A 143 -11.15 7.63 -20.21
CA SER A 143 -11.81 6.34 -20.06
C SER A 143 -10.85 5.15 -20.21
N VAL A 144 -9.70 5.34 -20.85
CA VAL A 144 -8.63 4.34 -20.91
C VAL A 144 -8.11 4.00 -19.52
N PHE A 145 -7.93 5.00 -18.65
CA PHE A 145 -7.38 4.83 -17.30
C PHE A 145 -8.45 4.68 -16.21
N ALA A 146 -9.72 4.47 -16.59
CA ALA A 146 -10.85 4.61 -15.67
C ALA A 146 -10.88 3.59 -14.52
N ALA A 147 -10.22 2.43 -14.64
CA ALA A 147 -10.07 1.48 -13.54
C ALA A 147 -8.74 1.62 -12.77
N VAL A 148 -7.78 2.41 -13.27
CA VAL A 148 -6.45 2.49 -12.66
C VAL A 148 -6.51 3.29 -11.37
N ASP A 149 -5.79 2.81 -10.37
CA ASP A 149 -5.49 3.49 -9.13
C ASP A 149 -3.98 3.32 -8.82
N LYS A 150 -3.47 3.95 -7.77
CA LYS A 150 -2.03 3.94 -7.42
C LYS A 150 -1.78 3.17 -6.12
N ALA A 151 -1.07 2.04 -6.19
CA ALA A 151 -0.85 1.17 -5.02
C ALA A 151 0.46 0.35 -5.09
N ASP A 152 0.84 -0.28 -3.98
CA ASP A 152 1.96 -1.22 -3.95
C ASP A 152 1.61 -2.52 -4.69
N ARG A 153 2.39 -2.87 -5.71
CA ARG A 153 2.34 -4.14 -6.46
C ARG A 153 3.55 -5.00 -6.14
N ILE A 154 3.37 -6.32 -6.24
CA ILE A 154 4.43 -7.30 -6.03
C ILE A 154 5.22 -7.49 -7.33
N TYR A 155 6.55 -7.51 -7.24
CA TYR A 155 7.48 -7.89 -8.31
C TYR A 155 8.64 -8.72 -7.75
N GLY A 156 9.58 -9.18 -8.60
CA GLY A 156 10.75 -9.92 -8.12
C GLY A 156 10.49 -11.39 -7.82
N LEU A 157 9.37 -11.93 -8.30
CA LEU A 157 8.99 -13.34 -8.18
C LEU A 157 8.95 -13.96 -9.57
N ASP A 158 9.14 -15.28 -9.63
CA ASP A 158 8.84 -16.04 -10.85
C ASP A 158 7.44 -15.65 -11.35
N PRO A 159 7.25 -15.33 -12.65
CA PRO A 159 5.98 -14.81 -13.14
C PRO A 159 4.78 -15.72 -12.87
N LYS A 160 4.95 -17.05 -12.88
CA LYS A 160 3.86 -17.99 -12.55
C LYS A 160 3.51 -17.90 -11.07
N VAL A 161 4.51 -17.78 -10.21
CA VAL A 161 4.32 -17.56 -8.77
C VAL A 161 3.66 -16.21 -8.49
N ALA A 162 4.10 -15.14 -9.16
CA ALA A 162 3.53 -13.80 -9.04
C ALA A 162 2.05 -13.78 -9.43
N ARG A 163 1.71 -14.32 -10.61
CA ARG A 163 0.32 -14.44 -11.08
C ARG A 163 -0.54 -15.27 -10.14
N LYS A 164 -0.02 -16.42 -9.68
CA LYS A 164 -0.74 -17.26 -8.71
C LYS A 164 -0.99 -16.50 -7.40
N LYS A 165 -0.01 -15.74 -6.92
CA LYS A 165 -0.14 -14.93 -5.72
C LYS A 165 -1.15 -13.79 -5.89
N GLU A 166 -1.14 -13.12 -7.03
CA GLU A 166 -2.12 -12.10 -7.40
C GLU A 166 -3.53 -12.70 -7.47
N GLN A 167 -3.73 -13.78 -8.22
CA GLN A 167 -5.01 -14.51 -8.31
C GLN A 167 -5.54 -14.94 -6.95
N LEU A 168 -4.69 -15.52 -6.10
CA LEU A 168 -5.09 -15.89 -4.74
C LEU A 168 -5.42 -14.67 -3.87
N SER A 169 -4.69 -13.56 -4.02
CA SER A 169 -4.97 -12.31 -3.30
C SER A 169 -6.31 -11.70 -3.74
N ILE A 170 -6.61 -11.74 -5.04
CA ILE A 170 -7.91 -11.35 -5.61
C ILE A 170 -9.00 -12.22 -4.99
N ARG A 171 -8.86 -13.55 -5.09
CA ARG A 171 -9.84 -14.51 -4.55
C ARG A 171 -10.06 -14.33 -3.05
N GLN A 172 -9.00 -14.08 -2.27
CA GLN A 172 -9.08 -13.78 -0.84
C GLN A 172 -9.94 -12.53 -0.58
N GLY A 173 -9.71 -11.47 -1.37
CA GLY A 173 -10.47 -10.23 -1.31
C GLY A 173 -11.95 -10.43 -1.66
N THR A 174 -12.24 -11.15 -2.75
CA THR A 174 -13.60 -11.49 -3.19
C THR A 174 -14.34 -12.28 -2.11
N LEU A 175 -13.75 -13.37 -1.61
CA LEU A 175 -14.34 -14.20 -0.56
C LEU A 175 -14.57 -13.41 0.74
N ALA A 176 -13.66 -12.50 1.10
CA ALA A 176 -13.85 -11.65 2.26
C ALA A 176 -15.07 -10.73 2.13
N ARG A 177 -15.34 -10.18 0.93
CA ARG A 177 -16.53 -9.37 0.68
C ARG A 177 -17.80 -10.20 0.63
N GLU A 178 -17.80 -11.34 -0.04
CA GLU A 178 -18.96 -12.24 -0.10
C GLU A 178 -19.40 -12.67 1.31
N VAL A 179 -18.43 -13.02 2.17
CA VAL A 179 -18.70 -13.34 3.58
C VAL A 179 -19.29 -12.14 4.32
N ALA A 180 -18.71 -10.94 4.15
CA ALA A 180 -19.20 -9.74 4.80
C ALA A 180 -20.61 -9.33 4.33
N LEU A 181 -20.91 -9.49 3.03
CA LEU A 181 -22.23 -9.24 2.45
C LEU A 181 -23.27 -10.22 2.99
N ALA A 182 -22.96 -11.51 3.01
CA ALA A 182 -23.85 -12.54 3.56
C ALA A 182 -24.16 -12.28 5.05
N GLU A 183 -23.15 -11.91 5.85
CA GLU A 183 -23.35 -11.55 7.26
C GLU A 183 -24.16 -10.26 7.43
N LYS A 184 -24.02 -9.28 6.54
CA LYS A 184 -24.80 -8.04 6.55
C LYS A 184 -26.27 -8.30 6.22
N GLU A 185 -26.54 -9.08 5.18
CA GLU A 185 -27.92 -9.45 4.81
C GLU A 185 -28.59 -10.28 5.91
N LEU A 186 -27.85 -11.16 6.59
CA LEU A 186 -28.36 -11.89 7.75
C LEU A 186 -28.81 -10.94 8.87
N LYS A 187 -27.97 -9.96 9.22
CA LYS A 187 -28.32 -8.94 10.23
C LYS A 187 -29.53 -8.10 9.80
N LYS A 188 -29.70 -7.86 8.50
CA LYS A 188 -30.85 -7.13 7.94
C LYS A 188 -32.15 -7.93 8.09
N LYS A 189 -32.13 -9.25 7.82
CA LYS A 189 -33.28 -10.15 8.02
C LYS A 189 -33.81 -10.13 9.47
N GLY A 190 -32.91 -10.04 10.45
CA GLY A 190 -33.24 -10.04 11.88
C GLY A 190 -33.29 -8.65 12.53
N ALA A 191 -33.22 -7.55 11.78
CA ALA A 191 -32.84 -6.24 12.32
C ALA A 191 -33.69 -5.75 13.50
N GLY A 192 -35.00 -6.02 13.48
CA GLY A 192 -35.92 -5.63 14.56
C GLY A 192 -35.64 -6.33 15.88
N GLU A 193 -35.60 -7.66 15.87
CA GLU A 193 -35.34 -8.46 17.08
C GLU A 193 -33.88 -8.38 17.55
N LEU A 194 -32.93 -8.30 16.61
CA LEU A 194 -31.52 -8.02 16.93
C LEU A 194 -31.37 -6.70 17.68
N LYS A 195 -32.04 -5.64 17.23
CA LYS A 195 -32.02 -4.34 17.90
C LYS A 195 -32.60 -4.43 19.32
N LYS A 196 -33.71 -5.16 19.52
CA LYS A 196 -34.28 -5.38 20.87
C LYS A 196 -33.32 -6.13 21.79
N LEU A 197 -32.66 -7.18 21.28
CA LEU A 197 -31.67 -7.95 22.04
C LEU A 197 -30.42 -7.12 22.34
N ASP A 198 -29.93 -6.33 21.38
CA ASP A 198 -28.81 -5.40 21.54
C ASP A 198 -29.12 -4.29 22.55
N ASP A 199 -30.33 -3.72 22.52
CA ASP A 199 -30.78 -2.71 23.47
C ASP A 199 -30.91 -3.29 24.90
N ARG A 200 -31.44 -4.52 25.03
CA ARG A 200 -31.49 -5.23 26.31
C ARG A 200 -30.08 -5.55 26.83
N LEU A 201 -29.15 -5.97 25.95
CA LEU A 201 -27.75 -6.22 26.30
C LEU A 201 -27.07 -4.94 26.79
N SER A 202 -27.23 -3.83 26.06
CA SER A 202 -26.65 -2.53 26.43
C SER A 202 -27.22 -2.00 27.74
N LYS A 203 -28.53 -2.10 27.96
CA LYS A 203 -29.18 -1.71 29.23
C LYS A 203 -28.72 -2.59 30.39
N LEU A 204 -28.66 -3.91 30.21
CA LEU A 204 -28.16 -4.80 31.25
C LEU A 204 -26.69 -4.52 31.56
N GLN A 205 -25.84 -4.34 30.55
CA GLN A 205 -24.41 -4.02 30.71
C GLN A 205 -24.22 -2.72 31.51
N LYS A 206 -24.94 -1.65 31.15
CA LYS A 206 -24.89 -0.38 31.90
C LYS A 206 -25.39 -0.52 33.34
N SER A 207 -26.34 -1.41 33.58
CA SER A 207 -26.93 -1.63 34.91
C SER A 207 -26.20 -2.69 35.77
N ASN A 208 -25.23 -3.42 35.21
CA ASN A 208 -24.47 -4.47 35.89
C ASN A 208 -23.43 -3.91 36.87
N GLY A 209 -23.20 -2.59 36.85
CA GLY A 209 -22.27 -1.88 37.73
C GLY A 209 -20.80 -2.07 37.34
N VAL A 210 -19.90 -1.43 38.08
CA VAL A 210 -18.45 -1.52 37.87
C VAL A 210 -17.94 -2.85 38.41
N THR A 211 -17.23 -3.62 37.56
CA THR A 211 -16.46 -4.80 37.97
C THR A 211 -15.42 -4.41 39.00
N THR A 212 -15.40 -5.07 40.16
CA THR A 212 -14.31 -4.88 41.13
C THR A 212 -13.09 -5.59 40.56
N ARG A 213 -12.15 -4.81 40.03
CA ARG A 213 -10.89 -5.32 39.46
C ARG A 213 -9.86 -5.49 40.57
N VAL A 214 -9.12 -6.59 40.54
CA VAL A 214 -7.93 -6.79 41.38
C VAL A 214 -6.68 -6.84 40.48
N PRO A 215 -5.51 -6.37 40.95
CA PRO A 215 -4.27 -6.44 40.17
C PRO A 215 -3.86 -7.86 39.78
N GLU A 216 -4.18 -8.85 40.60
CA GLU A 216 -3.89 -10.27 40.38
C GLU A 216 -4.95 -10.90 39.47
N HIS A 217 -4.64 -11.08 38.19
CA HIS A 217 -5.60 -11.60 37.21
C HIS A 217 -5.76 -13.14 37.28
N GLY A 218 -4.75 -13.85 37.83
CA GLY A 218 -4.73 -15.30 38.00
C GLY A 218 -3.54 -15.99 37.32
N TYR A 219 -3.76 -17.23 36.90
CA TYR A 219 -2.84 -18.01 36.06
C TYR A 219 -3.14 -17.81 34.57
N HIS A 220 -2.09 -17.77 33.75
CA HIS A 220 -2.18 -17.67 32.30
C HIS A 220 -1.07 -18.49 31.62
N SER A 221 -1.46 -19.41 30.75
CA SER A 221 -0.54 -20.27 29.99
C SER A 221 0.28 -19.48 28.97
N GLN A 222 1.39 -20.03 28.47
CA GLN A 222 1.98 -19.50 27.23
C GLN A 222 0.99 -19.53 26.06
N ILE A 223 1.18 -18.62 25.10
CA ILE A 223 0.31 -18.47 23.93
C ILE A 223 0.46 -19.67 23.01
N ALA A 224 -0.66 -20.22 22.54
CA ALA A 224 -0.71 -21.34 21.61
C ALA A 224 -1.23 -20.92 20.23
N GLN A 225 -0.71 -21.54 19.17
CA GLN A 225 -1.10 -21.26 17.78
C GLN A 225 -2.32 -22.08 17.32
N ARG A 226 -2.64 -23.17 18.04
CA ARG A 226 -3.75 -24.06 17.71
C ARG A 226 -4.68 -24.25 18.90
N PRO A 227 -6.00 -24.37 18.68
CA PRO A 227 -6.99 -24.48 19.75
C PRO A 227 -6.86 -25.77 20.55
N ASP A 228 -6.34 -26.85 19.96
CA ASP A 228 -6.16 -28.18 20.54
C ASP A 228 -4.78 -28.38 21.18
N SER A 229 -3.99 -27.31 21.35
CA SER A 229 -2.67 -27.42 21.99
C SER A 229 -2.85 -27.80 23.46
N ALA A 230 -2.18 -28.88 23.89
CA ALA A 230 -2.26 -29.35 25.27
C ALA A 230 -1.79 -28.25 26.25
N LYS A 231 -2.61 -27.96 27.26
CA LYS A 231 -2.27 -27.11 28.41
C LYS A 231 -2.90 -27.68 29.67
N TRP A 232 -2.17 -27.63 30.77
CA TRP A 232 -2.72 -28.02 32.07
C TRP A 232 -2.16 -27.16 33.20
N VAL A 233 -2.94 -27.05 34.28
CA VAL A 233 -2.53 -26.43 35.54
C VAL A 233 -2.98 -27.31 36.70
N GLN A 234 -2.14 -27.44 37.72
CA GLN A 234 -2.35 -28.35 38.84
C GLN A 234 -2.05 -27.67 40.18
N VAL A 235 -2.74 -28.14 41.22
CA VAL A 235 -2.55 -27.70 42.60
C VAL A 235 -2.18 -28.92 43.45
N ASP A 236 -1.12 -28.78 44.25
CA ASP A 236 -0.75 -29.75 45.29
C ASP A 236 -1.35 -29.33 46.64
N LEU A 237 -2.30 -30.11 47.15
CA LEU A 237 -2.93 -29.85 48.46
C LEU A 237 -1.96 -30.09 49.64
N GLY A 238 -0.78 -30.66 49.38
CA GLY A 238 0.30 -30.99 50.31
C GLY A 238 0.12 -32.34 51.00
N LYS A 239 -1.12 -32.83 51.12
CA LYS A 239 -1.47 -34.16 51.61
C LYS A 239 -2.77 -34.63 51.00
N ARG A 240 -3.05 -35.93 51.13
CA ARG A 240 -4.32 -36.52 50.72
C ARG A 240 -5.47 -35.97 51.55
N GLN A 241 -6.45 -35.34 50.90
CA GLN A 241 -7.59 -34.69 51.57
C GLN A 241 -8.91 -35.05 50.89
N LYS A 242 -10.01 -34.97 51.64
CA LYS A 242 -11.36 -35.28 51.14
C LYS A 242 -11.92 -34.05 50.42
N ILE A 243 -12.26 -34.21 49.15
CA ILE A 243 -12.73 -33.15 48.26
C ILE A 243 -14.22 -33.37 47.97
N LYS A 244 -15.02 -32.32 48.16
CA LYS A 244 -16.48 -32.33 47.96
C LYS A 244 -16.96 -31.42 46.85
N SER A 245 -16.22 -30.38 46.51
CA SER A 245 -16.49 -29.59 45.31
C SER A 245 -15.23 -28.92 44.80
N VAL A 246 -15.26 -28.58 43.52
CA VAL A 246 -14.23 -27.79 42.84
C VAL A 246 -14.91 -26.60 42.18
N SER A 247 -14.34 -25.39 42.29
CA SER A 247 -14.85 -24.18 41.67
C SER A 247 -13.77 -23.49 40.85
N LEU A 248 -14.09 -23.18 39.59
CA LEU A 248 -13.25 -22.45 38.65
C LEU A 248 -13.74 -21.01 38.52
N HIS A 249 -12.84 -20.04 38.59
CA HIS A 249 -13.15 -18.62 38.38
C HIS A 249 -12.49 -18.11 37.10
N GLY A 250 -13.24 -17.37 36.29
CA GLY A 250 -12.72 -16.75 35.05
C GLY A 250 -11.95 -15.47 35.30
N CYS A 251 -10.95 -15.18 34.47
CA CYS A 251 -10.16 -13.96 34.52
C CYS A 251 -10.89 -12.75 33.94
N TYR A 252 -10.39 -11.56 34.21
CA TYR A 252 -10.79 -10.34 33.51
C TYR A 252 -9.56 -9.69 32.87
N ASP A 253 -9.57 -9.49 31.55
CA ASP A 253 -8.56 -8.69 30.85
C ASP A 253 -9.16 -8.09 29.57
N ASP A 254 -8.96 -6.79 29.35
CA ASP A 254 -9.50 -6.05 28.21
C ASP A 254 -8.69 -6.28 26.90
N PHE A 255 -7.61 -7.06 26.96
CA PHE A 255 -6.83 -7.41 25.78
C PHE A 255 -7.69 -8.05 24.68
N ALA A 256 -7.50 -7.59 23.43
CA ALA A 256 -8.30 -7.95 22.27
C ALA A 256 -9.82 -7.70 22.41
N GLY A 257 -10.25 -6.90 23.40
CA GLY A 257 -11.66 -6.58 23.62
C GLY A 257 -12.48 -7.72 24.24
N ILE A 258 -11.83 -8.68 24.91
CA ILE A 258 -12.48 -9.87 25.47
C ILE A 258 -13.16 -9.57 26.81
N GLY A 259 -12.43 -8.99 27.77
CA GLY A 259 -12.93 -8.63 29.09
C GLY A 259 -13.13 -9.85 30.01
N ALA A 260 -14.37 -10.09 30.44
CA ALA A 260 -14.70 -11.10 31.43
C ALA A 260 -14.60 -12.55 30.90
N GLY A 261 -14.12 -13.46 31.75
CA GLY A 261 -13.85 -14.86 31.40
C GLY A 261 -12.70 -15.04 30.41
N PHE A 262 -11.76 -14.09 30.43
CA PHE A 262 -10.57 -14.12 29.59
C PHE A 262 -9.82 -15.43 29.76
N GLY A 263 -9.60 -16.16 28.65
CA GLY A 263 -8.84 -17.40 28.63
C GLY A 263 -9.55 -18.64 29.21
N PHE A 264 -10.82 -18.57 29.57
CA PHE A 264 -11.54 -19.72 30.13
C PHE A 264 -11.69 -20.85 29.09
N PRO A 265 -11.29 -22.09 29.37
CA PRO A 265 -11.16 -23.14 28.37
C PRO A 265 -12.51 -23.54 27.76
N LYS A 266 -12.51 -23.84 26.45
CA LYS A 266 -13.68 -24.33 25.71
C LYS A 266 -13.94 -25.81 25.98
N ARG A 267 -12.92 -26.62 26.19
CA ARG A 267 -13.07 -28.05 26.53
C ARG A 267 -12.01 -28.44 27.53
N PHE A 268 -12.41 -29.08 28.62
CA PHE A 268 -11.48 -29.39 29.71
C PHE A 268 -11.92 -30.60 30.55
N LYS A 269 -10.97 -31.15 31.30
CA LYS A 269 -11.22 -32.14 32.36
C LYS A 269 -10.63 -31.66 33.68
N ILE A 270 -11.25 -32.05 34.77
CA ILE A 270 -10.68 -31.92 36.12
C ILE A 270 -10.40 -33.34 36.60
N ILE A 271 -9.14 -33.63 36.86
CA ILE A 271 -8.67 -34.93 37.31
C ILE A 271 -7.99 -34.79 38.67
N ALA A 272 -8.02 -35.86 39.46
CA ALA A 272 -7.39 -35.91 40.77
C ALA A 272 -6.48 -37.13 40.90
N SER A 273 -5.38 -36.99 41.64
CA SER A 273 -4.46 -38.09 41.90
C SER A 273 -3.84 -38.01 43.29
N ASN A 274 -3.28 -39.13 43.73
CA ASN A 274 -2.38 -39.18 44.89
C ASN A 274 -0.91 -39.30 44.48
N GLN A 275 -0.63 -39.33 43.17
CA GLN A 275 0.70 -39.36 42.57
C GLN A 275 0.86 -38.10 41.70
N GLU A 276 2.05 -37.49 41.76
CA GLU A 276 2.33 -36.23 41.09
C GLU A 276 2.32 -36.34 39.55
N ASP A 277 2.66 -37.53 39.03
CA ASP A 277 2.68 -37.83 37.60
C ASP A 277 1.29 -38.13 37.02
N PHE A 278 0.25 -38.23 37.87
CA PHE A 278 -1.11 -38.62 37.50
C PHE A 278 -1.20 -39.99 36.78
N SER A 279 -0.20 -40.86 36.92
CA SER A 279 -0.20 -42.21 36.33
C SER A 279 -1.41 -43.04 36.77
N LYS A 280 -1.84 -42.87 38.02
CA LYS A 280 -3.16 -43.29 38.51
C LYS A 280 -4.00 -42.08 38.88
N ASN A 281 -5.06 -41.80 38.11
CA ASN A 281 -5.93 -40.65 38.35
C ASN A 281 -7.42 -41.03 38.36
N GLN A 282 -8.22 -40.14 38.93
CA GLN A 282 -9.68 -40.17 38.91
C GLN A 282 -10.18 -38.94 38.15
N ILE A 283 -10.99 -39.14 37.11
CA ILE A 283 -11.68 -38.05 36.44
C ILE A 283 -12.82 -37.57 37.36
N LEU A 284 -12.77 -36.32 37.77
CA LEU A 284 -13.80 -35.70 38.61
C LEU A 284 -14.86 -34.98 37.77
N VAL A 285 -14.43 -34.33 36.69
CA VAL A 285 -15.30 -33.57 35.77
C VAL A 285 -14.78 -33.78 34.35
N ASP A 286 -15.68 -34.08 33.42
CA ASP A 286 -15.36 -34.19 32.00
C ASP A 286 -16.25 -33.25 31.17
N GLN A 287 -15.66 -32.15 30.72
CA GLN A 287 -16.23 -31.18 29.78
C GLN A 287 -15.46 -31.21 28.45
N SER A 288 -14.99 -32.39 28.02
CA SER A 288 -14.15 -32.53 26.82
C SER A 288 -14.93 -32.73 25.51
N LYS A 289 -16.24 -33.02 25.59
CA LYS A 289 -17.06 -33.39 24.42
C LYS A 289 -17.60 -32.19 23.64
N GLU A 290 -18.09 -31.17 24.36
CA GLU A 290 -18.74 -30.00 23.77
C GLU A 290 -18.07 -28.70 24.23
N ASP A 291 -18.20 -27.65 23.41
CA ASP A 291 -17.64 -26.34 23.74
C ASP A 291 -18.41 -25.71 24.92
N PHE A 292 -17.73 -25.61 26.06
CA PHE A 292 -18.21 -24.93 27.25
C PHE A 292 -18.36 -23.42 26.97
N ALA A 293 -19.50 -22.87 27.35
CA ALA A 293 -19.76 -21.44 27.20
C ALA A 293 -18.88 -20.63 28.16
N ASN A 294 -18.42 -19.45 27.73
CA ASN A 294 -17.62 -18.58 28.59
C ASN A 294 -18.46 -18.20 29.83
N PRO A 295 -18.01 -18.51 31.07
CA PRO A 295 -18.77 -18.22 32.28
C PRO A 295 -18.62 -16.75 32.75
N TYR A 296 -17.86 -15.93 32.02
CA TYR A 296 -17.49 -14.58 32.43
C TYR A 296 -16.78 -14.59 33.79
N LEU A 297 -17.30 -13.84 34.76
CA LEU A 297 -16.79 -13.81 36.14
C LEU A 297 -17.60 -14.69 37.10
N GLU A 298 -18.59 -15.42 36.59
CA GLU A 298 -19.37 -16.33 37.42
C GLU A 298 -18.55 -17.60 37.71
N PRO A 299 -18.52 -18.07 38.97
CA PRO A 299 -17.83 -19.29 39.32
C PRO A 299 -18.50 -20.51 38.69
N VAL A 300 -17.71 -21.40 38.10
CA VAL A 300 -18.16 -22.70 37.61
C VAL A 300 -17.84 -23.75 38.66
N SER A 301 -18.86 -24.17 39.41
CA SER A 301 -18.72 -25.12 40.53
C SER A 301 -19.25 -26.51 40.18
N PHE A 302 -18.50 -27.54 40.57
CA PHE A 302 -18.86 -28.94 40.41
C PHE A 302 -18.86 -29.64 41.76
N LYS A 303 -19.94 -30.39 42.07
CA LYS A 303 -19.95 -31.32 43.20
C LYS A 303 -19.16 -32.57 42.80
N VAL A 304 -18.21 -32.97 43.65
CA VAL A 304 -17.34 -34.13 43.41
C VAL A 304 -17.26 -34.96 44.68
N ASN A 305 -16.75 -36.18 44.58
CA ASN A 305 -16.43 -36.99 45.75
C ASN A 305 -15.09 -37.68 45.52
N SER A 306 -14.03 -37.13 46.09
CA SER A 306 -12.67 -37.65 45.91
C SER A 306 -11.85 -37.56 47.19
N HIS A 307 -10.78 -38.35 47.25
CA HIS A 307 -9.81 -38.32 48.32
C HIS A 307 -8.39 -38.35 47.74
N ALA A 308 -7.85 -37.17 47.47
CA ALA A 308 -6.68 -36.95 46.62
C ALA A 308 -5.74 -35.89 47.19
N ARG A 309 -4.47 -35.89 46.75
CA ARG A 309 -3.46 -34.87 47.06
C ARG A 309 -3.33 -33.84 45.95
N TYR A 310 -3.35 -34.27 44.69
CA TYR A 310 -3.17 -33.41 43.52
C TYR A 310 -4.49 -33.25 42.79
N LEU A 311 -4.76 -32.03 42.32
CA LEU A 311 -5.85 -31.72 41.40
C LEU A 311 -5.28 -31.05 40.16
N ARG A 312 -5.65 -31.51 38.96
CA ARG A 312 -5.22 -30.93 37.68
C ARG A 312 -6.42 -30.59 36.80
N LEU A 313 -6.39 -29.42 36.19
CA LEU A 313 -7.25 -29.05 35.09
C LEU A 313 -6.48 -29.22 33.78
N GLU A 314 -7.01 -30.02 32.86
CA GLU A 314 -6.45 -30.24 31.53
C GLU A 314 -7.37 -29.61 30.49
N ALA A 315 -6.85 -28.72 29.65
CA ALA A 315 -7.62 -28.10 28.57
C ALA A 315 -7.39 -28.86 27.25
N ASN A 316 -8.46 -29.45 26.73
CA ASN A 316 -8.48 -30.12 25.42
C ASN A 316 -8.79 -29.16 24.28
N LYS A 317 -9.42 -28.01 24.59
CA LYS A 317 -9.63 -26.91 23.64
C LYS A 317 -9.51 -25.58 24.36
N LEU A 318 -8.55 -24.78 23.94
CA LEU A 318 -8.20 -23.48 24.49
C LEU A 318 -9.18 -22.37 24.05
N ALA A 319 -9.16 -21.25 24.77
CA ALA A 319 -9.92 -20.06 24.43
C ALA A 319 -9.20 -19.24 23.36
N GLU A 320 -9.93 -18.77 22.35
CA GLU A 320 -9.41 -17.88 21.30
C GLU A 320 -9.32 -16.43 21.82
N ARG A 321 -8.24 -15.72 21.49
CA ARG A 321 -8.14 -14.27 21.77
C ARG A 321 -8.42 -13.41 20.54
N LYS A 322 -7.69 -13.66 19.46
CA LYS A 322 -7.85 -12.96 18.18
C LYS A 322 -7.48 -13.87 17.01
N ASN A 323 -6.24 -14.34 17.00
CA ASN A 323 -5.70 -15.29 16.02
C ASN A 323 -4.85 -16.38 16.71
N ASP A 324 -4.93 -16.47 18.03
CA ASP A 324 -4.15 -17.37 18.88
C ASP A 324 -5.02 -17.81 20.08
N TYR A 325 -4.50 -18.75 20.86
CA TYR A 325 -5.26 -19.47 21.88
C TYR A 325 -4.54 -19.55 23.22
N ILE A 326 -5.29 -19.54 24.33
CA ILE A 326 -4.74 -19.55 25.70
C ILE A 326 -5.61 -20.37 26.67
N LEU A 327 -5.01 -20.72 27.82
CA LEU A 327 -5.71 -21.15 29.03
C LEU A 327 -5.40 -20.13 30.15
N ALA A 328 -6.43 -19.53 30.73
CA ALA A 328 -6.29 -18.69 31.92
C ALA A 328 -7.44 -18.92 32.90
N LEU A 329 -7.12 -18.86 34.19
CA LEU A 329 -8.06 -19.04 35.30
C LEU A 329 -7.67 -18.11 36.44
N ALA A 330 -8.66 -17.40 36.99
CA ALA A 330 -8.45 -16.44 38.06
C ALA A 330 -8.18 -17.15 39.38
N GLU A 331 -9.00 -18.14 39.71
CA GLU A 331 -8.89 -18.93 40.93
C GLU A 331 -9.39 -20.36 40.69
N LEU A 332 -8.68 -21.33 41.28
CA LEU A 332 -9.11 -22.72 41.41
C LEU A 332 -9.32 -23.05 42.89
N ARG A 333 -10.58 -23.23 43.28
CA ARG A 333 -10.94 -23.58 44.66
C ARG A 333 -11.24 -25.06 44.78
N VAL A 334 -10.69 -25.70 45.81
CA VAL A 334 -10.93 -27.11 46.13
C VAL A 334 -11.54 -27.15 47.52
N LEU A 335 -12.80 -27.55 47.63
CA LEU A 335 -13.58 -27.39 48.86
C LEU A 335 -13.82 -28.75 49.53
N ASP A 336 -13.72 -28.77 50.86
CA ASP A 336 -14.14 -29.91 51.69
C ASP A 336 -15.65 -29.86 52.03
N ALA A 337 -16.10 -30.77 52.90
CA ALA A 337 -17.50 -30.83 53.34
C ALA A 337 -17.98 -29.57 54.10
N ASN A 338 -17.05 -28.81 54.67
CA ASN A 338 -17.31 -27.58 55.42
C ASN A 338 -17.10 -26.33 54.55
N LEU A 339 -17.00 -26.48 53.22
CA LEU A 339 -16.72 -25.41 52.26
C LEU A 339 -15.37 -24.70 52.47
N LYS A 340 -14.44 -25.33 53.21
CA LYS A 340 -13.08 -24.78 53.39
C LYS A 340 -12.28 -24.96 52.10
N ASN A 341 -11.68 -23.88 51.60
CA ASN A 341 -10.80 -23.96 50.42
C ASN A 341 -9.44 -24.57 50.78
N LEU A 342 -9.27 -25.84 50.44
CA LEU A 342 -8.06 -26.64 50.61
C LEU A 342 -6.92 -26.20 49.69
N ALA A 343 -7.23 -25.54 48.57
CA ALA A 343 -6.24 -25.06 47.60
C ALA A 343 -5.62 -23.71 48.00
N ARG A 344 -6.24 -22.95 48.91
CA ARG A 344 -5.79 -21.58 49.23
C ARG A 344 -4.33 -21.56 49.69
N GLY A 345 -3.50 -20.77 49.00
CA GLY A 345 -2.07 -20.60 49.27
C GLY A 345 -1.23 -21.85 48.99
N LYS A 346 -1.75 -22.80 48.20
CA LYS A 346 -1.04 -24.04 47.86
C LYS A 346 -0.19 -23.87 46.61
N GLU A 347 0.78 -24.76 46.48
CA GLU A 347 1.70 -24.75 45.36
C GLU A 347 0.96 -25.09 44.05
N VAL A 348 1.27 -24.31 43.02
CA VAL A 348 0.66 -24.42 41.69
C VAL A 348 1.76 -24.75 40.68
N ALA A 349 1.61 -25.89 40.01
CA ALA A 349 2.43 -26.27 38.87
C ALA A 349 1.59 -26.20 37.59
N ALA A 350 2.21 -25.96 36.46
CA ALA A 350 1.53 -25.86 35.17
C ALA A 350 2.47 -26.33 34.07
N MET A 351 1.91 -26.72 32.93
CA MET A 351 2.68 -27.07 31.74
C MET A 351 3.58 -25.91 31.29
N ASP A 352 3.04 -24.70 31.32
CA ASP A 352 3.74 -23.45 31.08
C ASP A 352 2.98 -22.27 31.69
N SER A 353 3.63 -21.11 31.81
CA SER A 353 3.05 -19.87 32.33
C SER A 353 3.78 -18.69 31.71
N ILE A 354 3.08 -17.57 31.47
CA ILE A 354 3.71 -16.34 30.96
C ILE A 354 4.47 -15.55 32.03
N GLU A 355 4.18 -15.80 33.31
CA GLU A 355 4.77 -15.12 34.47
C GLU A 355 4.98 -13.60 34.27
N ALA A 356 3.92 -12.83 34.46
CA ALA A 356 3.98 -11.37 34.49
C ALA A 356 3.84 -10.89 35.96
N PRO A 357 4.82 -10.15 36.52
CA PRO A 357 4.78 -9.70 37.90
C PRO A 357 3.45 -9.07 38.28
N ILE A 358 2.92 -9.49 39.43
CA ILE A 358 1.63 -9.09 40.02
C ILE A 358 0.43 -9.63 39.22
N ARG A 359 0.38 -9.39 37.91
CA ARG A 359 -0.78 -9.72 37.05
C ARG A 359 -1.00 -11.22 36.85
N TRP A 360 0.00 -11.92 36.32
CA TRP A 360 -0.13 -13.30 35.88
C TRP A 360 0.94 -14.18 36.54
N ARG A 361 0.57 -14.98 37.53
CA ARG A 361 1.49 -15.90 38.20
C ARG A 361 0.79 -17.21 38.48
N LYS A 362 1.51 -18.33 38.43
CA LYS A 362 0.96 -19.61 38.90
C LYS A 362 0.37 -19.51 40.32
N SER A 363 1.08 -18.80 41.22
CA SER A 363 0.63 -18.60 42.60
C SER A 363 -0.72 -17.88 42.73
N ASN A 364 -1.08 -17.02 41.76
CA ASN A 364 -2.33 -16.26 41.81
C ASN A 364 -3.55 -17.19 41.63
N LEU A 365 -3.40 -18.39 41.09
CA LEU A 365 -4.53 -19.33 40.94
C LEU A 365 -5.14 -19.76 42.28
N THR A 366 -4.43 -19.60 43.39
CA THR A 366 -4.90 -20.01 44.72
C THR A 366 -4.73 -18.94 45.79
N ASP A 367 -4.53 -17.68 45.41
CA ASP A 367 -4.25 -16.60 46.34
C ASP A 367 -5.51 -16.07 47.04
N GLY A 368 -6.69 -16.45 46.55
CA GLY A 368 -7.98 -16.01 47.08
C GLY A 368 -8.44 -14.67 46.51
N LYS A 369 -7.85 -14.19 45.42
CA LYS A 369 -8.14 -12.90 44.78
C LYS A 369 -8.56 -13.10 43.33
N TRP A 370 -9.69 -12.52 42.95
CA TRP A 370 -10.12 -12.48 41.55
C TRP A 370 -11.09 -11.32 41.33
N SER A 371 -11.19 -10.89 40.08
CA SER A 371 -12.15 -9.85 39.71
C SER A 371 -13.57 -10.40 39.81
N ASN A 372 -14.48 -9.62 40.39
CA ASN A 372 -15.89 -10.04 40.57
C ASN A 372 -16.87 -8.99 40.07
N SER A 373 -18.04 -9.47 39.64
CA SER A 373 -19.19 -8.60 39.37
C SER A 373 -19.91 -8.29 40.67
N LYS A 374 -20.25 -7.02 40.93
CA LYS A 374 -21.10 -6.64 42.07
C LYS A 374 -22.51 -7.21 41.99
N ASN A 375 -22.95 -7.67 40.82
CA ASN A 375 -24.30 -8.20 40.59
C ASN A 375 -24.27 -9.52 39.78
N SER A 376 -24.10 -10.65 40.48
CA SER A 376 -24.01 -12.00 39.89
C SER A 376 -25.28 -12.39 39.11
N GLU A 377 -26.45 -11.93 39.56
CA GLU A 377 -27.73 -12.25 38.92
C GLU A 377 -27.88 -11.58 37.54
N LYS A 378 -27.52 -10.29 37.44
CA LYS A 378 -27.47 -9.58 36.15
C LYS A 378 -26.40 -10.12 35.20
N SER A 379 -25.30 -10.63 35.74
CA SER A 379 -24.22 -11.24 34.95
C SER A 379 -24.66 -12.57 34.31
N LYS A 380 -25.48 -13.37 35.02
CA LYS A 380 -26.16 -14.55 34.45
C LYS A 380 -27.18 -14.16 33.39
N GLN A 381 -27.97 -13.12 33.63
CA GLN A 381 -28.94 -12.63 32.64
C GLN A 381 -28.25 -12.13 31.35
N LEU A 382 -27.09 -11.47 31.44
CA LEU A 382 -26.29 -11.08 30.28
C LEU A 382 -25.85 -12.28 29.43
N LEU A 383 -25.37 -13.35 30.09
CA LEU A 383 -24.96 -14.58 29.42
C LEU A 383 -26.13 -15.24 28.68
N THR A 384 -27.30 -15.32 29.33
CA THR A 384 -28.51 -15.87 28.71
C THR A 384 -28.90 -15.04 27.48
N LEU A 385 -28.89 -13.72 27.61
CA LEU A 385 -29.29 -12.81 26.55
C LEU A 385 -28.33 -12.83 25.35
N GLN A 386 -27.04 -13.03 25.58
CA GLN A 386 -26.06 -13.25 24.50
C GLN A 386 -26.27 -14.58 23.77
N LYS A 387 -26.55 -15.66 24.52
CA LYS A 387 -26.88 -16.95 23.92
C LYS A 387 -28.17 -16.87 23.09
N GLU A 388 -29.19 -16.17 23.59
CA GLU A 388 -30.43 -15.91 22.85
C GLU A 388 -30.16 -15.17 21.55
N ARG A 389 -29.29 -14.16 21.58
CA ARG A 389 -28.89 -13.39 20.39
C ARG A 389 -28.14 -14.22 19.36
N GLU A 390 -27.20 -15.06 19.79
CA GLU A 390 -26.47 -15.95 18.89
C GLU A 390 -27.38 -17.04 18.31
N ALA A 391 -28.25 -17.64 19.13
CA ALA A 391 -29.23 -18.62 18.71
C ALA A 391 -30.23 -18.02 17.70
N PHE A 392 -30.65 -16.78 17.91
CA PHE A 392 -31.52 -16.05 16.98
C PHE A 392 -30.83 -15.78 15.64
N LEU A 393 -29.57 -15.34 15.64
CA LEU A 393 -28.81 -15.21 14.39
C LEU A 393 -28.67 -16.54 13.65
N PHE A 394 -28.49 -17.64 14.39
CA PHE A 394 -28.39 -18.98 13.83
C PHE A 394 -29.73 -19.52 13.30
N SER A 395 -30.87 -19.12 13.89
CA SER A 395 -32.21 -19.52 13.43
C SER A 395 -32.66 -18.77 12.18
N LEU A 396 -32.10 -17.59 11.92
CA LEU A 396 -32.40 -16.78 10.72
C LEU A 396 -31.77 -17.32 9.43
N GLN A 397 -30.86 -18.29 9.52
CA GLN A 397 -30.19 -18.89 8.37
C GLN A 397 -30.87 -20.20 7.96
N THR A 398 -31.14 -20.35 6.66
CA THR A 398 -31.49 -21.65 6.07
C THR A 398 -30.29 -22.60 6.08
N ASP A 399 -30.52 -23.91 6.02
CA ASP A 399 -29.43 -24.90 5.96
C ASP A 399 -28.54 -24.74 4.72
N GLY A 400 -29.09 -24.23 3.61
CA GLY A 400 -28.36 -23.86 2.41
C GLY A 400 -27.40 -22.68 2.65
N GLU A 401 -27.90 -21.59 3.21
CA GLU A 401 -27.09 -20.40 3.52
C GLU A 401 -25.98 -20.70 4.55
N LYS A 402 -26.26 -21.58 5.53
CA LYS A 402 -25.25 -22.05 6.50
C LYS A 402 -24.11 -22.79 5.80
N LYS A 403 -24.44 -23.73 4.92
CA LYS A 403 -23.45 -24.50 4.15
C LYS A 403 -22.63 -23.60 3.23
N GLU A 404 -23.27 -22.66 2.54
CA GLU A 404 -22.59 -21.74 1.63
C GLU A 404 -21.62 -20.81 2.37
N LEU A 405 -22.07 -20.18 3.47
CA LEU A 405 -21.22 -19.29 4.27
C LEU A 405 -20.04 -20.05 4.90
N ALA A 406 -20.28 -21.28 5.38
CA ALA A 406 -19.23 -22.14 5.90
C ALA A 406 -18.22 -22.54 4.81
N ALA A 407 -18.69 -22.86 3.60
CA ALA A 407 -17.83 -23.18 2.46
C ALA A 407 -16.95 -21.99 2.06
N LYS A 408 -17.53 -20.78 1.91
CA LYS A 408 -16.77 -19.56 1.60
C LYS A 408 -15.73 -19.21 2.67
N LYS A 409 -16.09 -19.37 3.96
CA LYS A 409 -15.14 -19.18 5.08
C LYS A 409 -14.02 -20.22 5.06
N LYS A 410 -14.31 -21.48 4.71
CA LYS A 410 -13.31 -22.54 4.57
C LYS A 410 -12.37 -22.26 3.40
N GLU A 411 -12.91 -21.96 2.22
CA GLU A 411 -12.13 -21.61 1.03
C GLU A 411 -11.23 -20.40 1.31
N ARG A 412 -11.73 -19.37 1.98
CA ARG A 412 -10.92 -18.20 2.35
C ARG A 412 -9.73 -18.58 3.22
N LYS A 413 -9.90 -19.50 4.18
CA LYS A 413 -8.79 -20.00 5.02
C LYS A 413 -7.78 -20.81 4.19
N GLU A 414 -8.23 -21.59 3.22
CA GLU A 414 -7.36 -22.36 2.32
C GLU A 414 -6.57 -21.45 1.37
N VAL A 415 -7.22 -20.42 0.82
CA VAL A 415 -6.57 -19.37 0.02
C VAL A 415 -5.55 -18.61 0.86
N GLU A 416 -5.88 -18.24 2.10
CA GLU A 416 -4.95 -17.57 3.00
C GLU A 416 -3.73 -18.45 3.33
N LYS A 417 -3.95 -19.75 3.58
CA LYS A 417 -2.86 -20.71 3.78
C LYS A 417 -1.97 -20.81 2.53
N SER A 418 -2.58 -20.86 1.35
CA SER A 418 -1.87 -20.92 0.07
C SER A 418 -1.05 -19.65 -0.18
N LEU A 419 -1.60 -18.47 0.12
CA LEU A 419 -0.89 -17.19 0.03
C LEU A 419 0.32 -17.14 0.96
N LYS A 420 0.18 -17.61 2.20
CA LYS A 420 1.27 -17.66 3.20
C LYS A 420 2.38 -18.64 2.81
N ALA A 421 2.07 -19.65 2.00
CA ALA A 421 3.07 -20.63 1.52
C ALA A 421 3.87 -20.13 0.31
N LEU A 422 3.41 -19.09 -0.40
CA LEU A 422 4.14 -18.52 -1.54
C LEU A 422 5.21 -17.54 -1.06
N PRO A 423 6.38 -17.47 -1.74
CA PRO A 423 7.46 -16.56 -1.35
C PRO A 423 7.01 -15.09 -1.35
N GLU A 424 7.63 -14.29 -0.48
CA GLU A 424 7.45 -12.84 -0.47
C GLU A 424 8.20 -12.20 -1.63
N GLY A 425 7.51 -11.38 -2.41
CA GLY A 425 8.11 -10.59 -3.48
C GLY A 425 8.45 -9.20 -2.99
N LYS A 426 9.19 -8.45 -3.80
CA LYS A 426 9.47 -7.03 -3.56
C LYS A 426 8.24 -6.20 -3.91
N LEU A 427 8.18 -4.97 -3.41
CA LEU A 427 7.06 -4.06 -3.66
C LEU A 427 7.50 -2.87 -4.51
N VAL A 428 6.66 -2.48 -5.46
CA VAL A 428 6.79 -1.24 -6.23
C VAL A 428 5.48 -0.47 -6.17
N TYR A 429 5.54 0.84 -5.96
CA TYR A 429 4.38 1.72 -6.04
C TYR A 429 4.10 2.03 -7.53
N ALA A 430 3.01 1.47 -8.06
CA ALA A 430 2.70 1.47 -9.48
C ALA A 430 1.18 1.56 -9.73
N ALA A 431 0.80 1.80 -10.98
CA ALA A 431 -0.59 1.69 -11.41
C ALA A 431 -1.12 0.27 -11.15
N SER A 432 -2.26 0.18 -10.45
CA SER A 432 -2.89 -1.06 -10.03
C SER A 432 -4.41 -0.96 -10.01
N THR A 433 -5.07 -2.04 -10.41
CA THR A 433 -6.51 -2.24 -10.27
C THR A 433 -6.86 -3.12 -9.05
N HIS A 434 -5.84 -3.72 -8.42
CA HIS A 434 -5.97 -4.68 -7.32
C HIS A 434 -5.05 -4.34 -6.14
N PHE A 435 -5.62 -4.12 -4.96
CA PHE A 435 -4.88 -3.83 -3.74
C PHE A 435 -5.77 -4.05 -2.50
N LYS A 436 -5.15 -4.09 -1.32
CA LYS A 436 -5.89 -4.18 -0.05
C LYS A 436 -6.69 -2.88 0.17
N PRO A 437 -8.02 -2.94 0.38
CA PRO A 437 -8.81 -1.75 0.65
C PRO A 437 -8.31 -0.97 1.86
N ARG A 438 -8.36 0.37 1.77
CA ARG A 438 -8.00 1.29 2.86
C ARG A 438 -9.12 2.32 3.01
N SER A 439 -9.93 2.20 4.06
CA SER A 439 -11.06 3.12 4.29
C SER A 439 -11.98 3.21 3.05
N ASN A 440 -12.08 4.39 2.41
CA ASN A 440 -12.88 4.61 1.20
C ASN A 440 -12.16 4.26 -0.10
N PHE A 441 -10.85 4.02 -0.05
CA PHE A 441 -10.05 3.60 -1.19
C PHE A 441 -10.19 2.10 -1.41
N LYS A 442 -10.90 1.71 -2.47
CA LYS A 442 -11.25 0.33 -2.79
C LYS A 442 -10.71 -0.01 -4.18
N PRO A 443 -10.21 -1.24 -4.40
CA PRO A 443 -9.76 -1.67 -5.71
C PRO A 443 -10.94 -1.73 -6.69
N THR A 444 -10.66 -1.41 -7.94
CA THR A 444 -11.62 -1.48 -9.06
C THR A 444 -11.79 -2.91 -9.59
N GLU A 445 -10.83 -3.79 -9.31
CA GLU A 445 -10.83 -5.18 -9.78
C GLU A 445 -10.89 -5.29 -11.31
N GLY A 446 -10.20 -4.38 -11.99
CA GLY A 446 -10.15 -4.31 -13.46
C GLY A 446 -11.41 -3.69 -14.08
N LYS A 447 -12.46 -3.40 -13.30
CA LYS A 447 -13.71 -2.84 -13.82
C LYS A 447 -13.58 -1.32 -14.04
N PRO A 448 -13.65 -0.84 -15.29
CA PRO A 448 -13.57 0.59 -15.58
C PRO A 448 -14.74 1.36 -14.96
N ARG A 449 -14.44 2.53 -14.39
CA ARG A 449 -15.48 3.51 -14.05
C ARG A 449 -16.10 4.05 -15.34
N MET A 450 -17.40 4.34 -15.31
CA MET A 450 -18.05 5.03 -16.42
C MET A 450 -17.56 6.47 -16.48
N ILE A 451 -17.06 6.89 -17.64
CA ILE A 451 -16.63 8.26 -17.89
C ILE A 451 -17.68 8.96 -18.74
N HIS A 452 -17.97 10.20 -18.38
CA HIS A 452 -18.88 11.08 -19.09
C HIS A 452 -18.12 12.33 -19.52
N VAL A 453 -18.53 12.89 -20.64
CA VAL A 453 -18.18 14.27 -20.97
C VAL A 453 -18.74 15.17 -19.87
N LEU A 454 -17.96 16.13 -19.37
CA LEU A 454 -18.43 17.05 -18.35
C LEU A 454 -18.68 18.42 -18.96
N HIS A 455 -19.85 18.99 -18.68
CA HIS A 455 -20.11 20.37 -19.07
C HIS A 455 -19.13 21.31 -18.36
N ARG A 456 -18.27 21.99 -19.13
CA ARG A 456 -17.21 22.86 -18.60
C ARG A 456 -16.25 22.20 -17.61
N GLY A 457 -16.10 20.87 -17.66
CA GLY A 457 -15.24 20.12 -16.74
C GLY A 457 -15.84 19.87 -15.36
N GLU A 458 -17.10 20.26 -15.12
CA GLU A 458 -17.75 20.15 -13.81
C GLU A 458 -18.23 18.71 -13.53
N VAL A 459 -17.66 18.05 -12.52
CA VAL A 459 -17.96 16.63 -12.19
C VAL A 459 -19.42 16.37 -11.77
N ASN A 460 -20.16 17.43 -11.44
CA ASN A 460 -21.58 17.36 -11.08
C ASN A 460 -22.52 17.63 -12.27
N GLN A 461 -21.97 17.91 -13.45
CA GLN A 461 -22.71 18.15 -14.69
C GLN A 461 -22.28 17.17 -15.80
N PRO A 462 -22.44 15.85 -15.59
CA PRO A 462 -22.13 14.85 -16.61
C PRO A 462 -23.09 14.96 -17.79
N ARG A 463 -22.58 14.70 -18.99
CA ARG A 463 -23.30 14.55 -20.25
C ARG A 463 -23.21 13.09 -20.71
N ASP A 464 -23.11 12.88 -22.02
CA ASP A 464 -23.03 11.56 -22.61
C ASP A 464 -21.80 10.78 -22.15
N SER A 465 -21.97 9.47 -22.03
CA SER A 465 -20.88 8.55 -21.73
C SER A 465 -19.99 8.35 -22.96
N VAL A 466 -18.70 8.16 -22.72
CA VAL A 466 -17.71 7.96 -23.79
C VAL A 466 -17.17 6.53 -23.82
N ARG A 467 -16.69 6.11 -24.99
CA ARG A 467 -15.95 4.86 -25.19
C ARG A 467 -14.44 5.11 -25.08
N PRO A 468 -13.62 4.08 -24.80
CA PRO A 468 -12.17 4.22 -24.88
C PRO A 468 -11.73 4.58 -26.29
N GLY A 469 -10.84 5.57 -26.38
CA GLY A 469 -10.35 6.11 -27.65
C GLY A 469 -9.19 7.06 -27.44
N THR A 470 -8.79 7.72 -28.51
CA THR A 470 -7.65 8.65 -28.60
C THR A 470 -8.00 9.91 -29.39
N ILE A 471 -7.00 10.63 -29.88
CA ILE A 471 -7.13 11.71 -30.86
C ILE A 471 -6.83 11.18 -32.27
N PRO A 472 -7.54 11.63 -33.32
CA PRO A 472 -7.16 11.28 -34.70
C PRO A 472 -5.83 11.96 -35.08
N LEU A 473 -4.91 11.21 -35.70
CA LEU A 473 -3.65 11.72 -36.26
C LEU A 473 -3.75 11.98 -37.75
N LEU A 474 -4.57 11.19 -38.44
CA LEU A 474 -4.82 11.26 -39.87
C LEU A 474 -6.28 11.59 -40.16
N ASP A 475 -6.54 12.18 -41.33
CA ASP A 475 -7.89 12.48 -41.76
C ASP A 475 -8.76 11.21 -41.82
N ASN A 476 -9.97 11.29 -41.26
CA ASN A 476 -10.93 10.19 -41.18
C ASN A 476 -10.45 8.96 -40.39
N GLU A 477 -9.43 9.10 -39.54
CA GLU A 477 -9.01 8.03 -38.63
C GLU A 477 -10.07 7.76 -37.57
N GLN A 478 -10.41 6.48 -37.38
CA GLN A 478 -11.25 6.04 -36.27
C GLN A 478 -10.46 6.21 -34.97
N TRP A 479 -10.90 7.14 -34.12
CA TRP A 479 -10.23 7.46 -32.86
C TRP A 479 -10.78 6.66 -31.68
N GLU A 480 -11.99 6.09 -31.78
CA GLU A 480 -12.49 5.10 -30.82
C GLU A 480 -11.77 3.76 -31.01
N PHE A 481 -11.39 3.13 -29.90
CA PHE A 481 -10.72 1.84 -29.97
C PHE A 481 -11.71 0.70 -30.23
N ASP A 482 -11.37 -0.16 -31.19
CA ASP A 482 -12.10 -1.39 -31.46
C ASP A 482 -11.80 -2.42 -30.37
N LEU A 483 -12.63 -2.40 -29.33
CA LEU A 483 -12.57 -3.31 -28.18
C LEU A 483 -13.90 -4.05 -28.05
N PRO A 484 -13.88 -5.35 -27.67
CA PRO A 484 -15.10 -6.11 -27.37
C PRO A 484 -15.97 -5.38 -26.34
N GLU A 485 -17.29 -5.59 -26.34
CA GLU A 485 -18.19 -4.93 -25.37
C GLU A 485 -17.78 -5.21 -23.91
N GLN A 486 -17.30 -6.42 -23.64
CA GLN A 486 -16.69 -6.81 -22.37
C GLN A 486 -15.18 -6.98 -22.55
N HIS A 487 -14.40 -6.11 -21.92
CA HIS A 487 -12.95 -6.12 -21.93
C HIS A 487 -12.41 -5.66 -20.57
N ASP A 488 -11.17 -6.03 -20.26
CA ASP A 488 -10.44 -5.54 -19.08
C ASP A 488 -9.93 -4.11 -19.34
N GLU A 489 -9.79 -3.32 -18.28
CA GLU A 489 -9.14 -2.01 -18.36
C GLU A 489 -7.73 -2.10 -18.97
N ALA A 490 -6.97 -3.14 -18.66
CA ALA A 490 -5.61 -3.28 -19.16
C ALA A 490 -5.58 -3.36 -20.70
N GLU A 491 -6.61 -3.91 -21.34
CA GLU A 491 -6.74 -3.95 -22.81
C GLU A 491 -6.87 -2.53 -23.39
N ARG A 492 -7.57 -1.62 -22.70
CA ARG A 492 -7.65 -0.20 -23.11
C ARG A 492 -6.26 0.45 -23.12
N ARG A 493 -5.48 0.23 -22.06
CA ARG A 493 -4.10 0.74 -21.97
C ARG A 493 -3.19 0.11 -23.01
N ALA A 494 -3.35 -1.18 -23.30
CA ALA A 494 -2.57 -1.89 -24.31
C ALA A 494 -2.77 -1.27 -25.71
N VAL A 495 -4.03 -1.03 -26.11
CA VAL A 495 -4.32 -0.40 -27.41
C VAL A 495 -3.77 1.03 -27.47
N LEU A 496 -3.91 1.82 -26.41
CA LEU A 496 -3.29 3.15 -26.35
C LEU A 496 -1.76 3.09 -26.45
N ALA A 497 -1.13 2.15 -25.75
CA ALA A 497 0.32 1.98 -25.76
C ALA A 497 0.86 1.60 -27.15
N GLU A 498 0.15 0.71 -27.86
CA GLU A 498 0.44 0.37 -29.26
C GLU A 498 0.21 1.56 -30.18
N TRP A 499 -0.86 2.33 -29.99
CA TRP A 499 -1.16 3.52 -30.77
C TRP A 499 -0.05 4.58 -30.66
N ILE A 500 0.45 4.86 -29.44
CA ILE A 500 1.51 5.87 -29.22
C ILE A 500 2.80 5.53 -29.98
N VAL A 501 3.13 4.25 -30.12
CA VAL A 501 4.41 3.79 -30.70
C VAL A 501 4.30 3.30 -32.12
N ARG A 502 3.18 3.59 -32.80
CA ARG A 502 3.03 3.29 -34.22
C ARG A 502 4.15 3.92 -35.04
N GLU A 503 4.53 3.22 -36.10
CA GLU A 503 5.60 3.66 -37.00
C GLU A 503 5.27 4.97 -37.72
N ASP A 504 3.99 5.18 -38.00
CA ASP A 504 3.43 6.37 -38.65
C ASP A 504 3.00 7.48 -37.66
N HIS A 505 3.18 7.28 -36.35
CA HIS A 505 2.80 8.30 -35.37
C HIS A 505 3.69 9.55 -35.53
N PRO A 506 3.13 10.73 -35.89
CA PRO A 506 3.93 11.87 -36.29
C PRO A 506 4.65 12.52 -35.10
N LEU A 507 4.08 12.49 -33.90
CA LEU A 507 4.64 13.23 -32.77
C LEU A 507 5.63 12.43 -31.91
N THR A 508 5.35 11.15 -31.61
CA THR A 508 6.13 10.33 -30.66
C THR A 508 7.63 10.34 -30.94
N TRP A 509 8.01 10.08 -32.19
CA TRP A 509 9.43 10.00 -32.59
C TRP A 509 10.11 11.37 -32.57
N ARG A 510 9.39 12.43 -32.93
CA ARG A 510 9.89 13.82 -32.88
C ARG A 510 10.04 14.28 -31.43
N ALA A 511 9.07 14.00 -30.57
CA ALA A 511 9.05 14.41 -29.17
C ALA A 511 10.28 13.87 -28.42
N ILE A 512 10.54 12.56 -28.48
CA ILE A 512 11.69 11.98 -27.78
C ILE A 512 13.03 12.44 -28.35
N THR A 513 13.12 12.57 -29.67
CA THR A 513 14.33 13.04 -30.34
C THR A 513 14.65 14.48 -29.99
N ASN A 514 13.65 15.36 -29.96
CA ASN A 514 13.78 16.75 -29.51
C ASN A 514 14.29 16.83 -28.07
N ARG A 515 13.83 15.94 -27.18
CA ARG A 515 14.34 15.86 -25.79
C ARG A 515 15.79 15.39 -25.75
N VAL A 516 16.13 14.33 -26.47
CA VAL A 516 17.51 13.81 -26.49
C VAL A 516 18.47 14.85 -27.05
N TRP A 517 18.04 15.59 -28.08
CA TRP A 517 18.76 16.77 -28.58
C TRP A 517 18.97 17.80 -27.46
N GLN A 518 17.90 18.23 -26.79
CA GLN A 518 17.97 19.18 -25.68
C GLN A 518 18.96 18.75 -24.59
N TRP A 519 19.00 17.47 -24.22
CA TRP A 519 19.88 16.96 -23.17
C TRP A 519 21.38 17.06 -23.52
N HIS A 520 21.70 17.18 -24.81
CA HIS A 520 23.07 17.35 -25.31
C HIS A 520 23.42 18.80 -25.63
N PHE A 521 22.51 19.53 -26.27
CA PHE A 521 22.75 20.89 -26.77
C PHE A 521 22.27 22.00 -25.83
N GLY A 522 21.56 21.66 -24.74
CA GLY A 522 21.00 22.60 -23.76
C GLY A 522 19.72 23.30 -24.22
N GLN A 523 19.47 23.36 -25.53
CA GLN A 523 18.25 23.89 -26.13
C GLN A 523 17.62 22.83 -27.04
N PRO A 524 16.29 22.67 -27.01
CA PRO A 524 15.58 21.79 -27.94
C PRO A 524 15.46 22.44 -29.34
N ILE A 525 15.16 21.63 -30.36
CA ILE A 525 14.81 22.11 -31.71
C ILE A 525 13.44 22.79 -31.69
N VAL A 526 12.47 22.18 -31.00
CA VAL A 526 11.18 22.79 -30.65
C VAL A 526 11.25 23.29 -29.21
N GLY A 527 11.23 24.61 -29.02
CA GLY A 527 11.43 25.30 -27.74
C GLY A 527 10.48 24.93 -26.61
N THR A 528 9.35 24.29 -26.95
CA THR A 528 8.30 23.79 -26.04
C THR A 528 8.27 22.25 -26.08
N PRO A 529 9.09 21.54 -25.29
CA PRO A 529 9.29 20.10 -25.50
C PRO A 529 8.08 19.22 -25.16
N ASN A 530 7.05 19.76 -24.49
CA ASN A 530 5.78 19.09 -24.19
C ASN A 530 4.60 19.60 -25.03
N ASP A 531 4.83 20.57 -25.92
CA ASP A 531 3.75 21.19 -26.72
C ASP A 531 4.27 21.52 -28.12
N PHE A 532 3.92 20.67 -29.09
CA PHE A 532 4.19 20.86 -30.52
C PHE A 532 2.96 21.42 -31.26
N GLY A 533 1.85 21.68 -30.55
CA GLY A 533 0.64 22.26 -31.14
C GLY A 533 0.80 23.75 -31.43
N PRO A 534 -0.26 24.43 -31.89
CA PRO A 534 -0.24 25.86 -32.24
C PRO A 534 0.04 26.81 -31.07
N LEU A 535 -0.08 26.34 -29.83
CA LEU A 535 0.30 27.10 -28.63
C LEU A 535 1.80 26.93 -28.28
N GLY A 536 2.46 25.94 -28.89
CA GLY A 536 3.89 25.70 -28.81
C GLY A 536 4.71 26.57 -29.76
N GLN A 537 6.02 26.32 -29.79
CA GLN A 537 6.96 26.96 -30.71
C GLN A 537 7.17 26.10 -31.96
N LEU A 538 7.40 26.76 -33.10
CA LEU A 538 7.81 26.06 -34.32
C LEU A 538 9.25 25.52 -34.18
N PRO A 539 9.58 24.39 -34.84
CA PRO A 539 10.95 23.88 -34.87
C PRO A 539 11.89 24.87 -35.55
N THR A 540 13.04 25.09 -34.95
CA THR A 540 14.10 25.91 -35.56
C THR A 540 14.73 25.24 -36.78
N HIS A 541 14.79 23.91 -36.76
CA HIS A 541 15.36 23.06 -37.81
C HIS A 541 14.40 21.90 -38.12
N PRO A 542 13.30 22.13 -38.86
CA PRO A 542 12.25 21.13 -39.10
C PRO A 542 12.76 19.87 -39.78
N GLU A 543 13.54 20.01 -40.86
CA GLU A 543 14.06 18.86 -41.61
C GLU A 543 15.02 18.00 -40.77
N LEU A 544 15.81 18.63 -39.90
CA LEU A 544 16.70 17.91 -38.98
C LEU A 544 15.92 17.12 -37.93
N LEU A 545 14.85 17.72 -37.37
CA LEU A 545 13.99 17.03 -36.40
C LEU A 545 13.34 15.80 -37.04
N ASP A 546 12.82 15.96 -38.25
CA ASP A 546 12.18 14.88 -39.01
C ASP A 546 13.17 13.77 -39.34
N TRP A 547 14.35 14.13 -39.82
CA TRP A 547 15.41 13.16 -40.12
C TRP A 547 15.86 12.39 -38.88
N LEU A 548 16.09 13.09 -37.75
CA LEU A 548 16.49 12.44 -36.51
C LEU A 548 15.38 11.53 -35.95
N ALA A 549 14.11 11.94 -36.09
CA ALA A 549 12.96 11.13 -35.67
C ALA A 549 12.87 9.82 -36.47
N VAL A 550 13.00 9.90 -37.80
CA VAL A 550 13.04 8.75 -38.70
C VAL A 550 14.26 7.87 -38.39
N TYR A 551 15.44 8.46 -38.25
CA TYR A 551 16.66 7.71 -37.89
C TYR A 551 16.48 6.96 -36.56
N PHE A 552 15.90 7.60 -35.54
CA PHE A 552 15.70 6.99 -34.24
C PHE A 552 14.73 5.82 -34.31
N ARG A 553 13.59 5.99 -34.98
CA ARG A 553 12.59 4.96 -35.24
C ARG A 553 13.21 3.76 -35.97
N ASP A 554 13.84 4.00 -37.12
CA ASP A 554 14.34 2.96 -38.03
C ASP A 554 15.61 2.28 -37.49
N SER A 555 16.32 2.93 -36.56
CA SER A 555 17.46 2.34 -35.84
C SER A 555 17.06 1.42 -34.68
N GLY A 556 15.75 1.16 -34.52
CA GLY A 556 15.16 0.32 -33.47
C GLY A 556 14.86 1.05 -32.17
N GLY A 557 14.77 2.40 -32.18
CA GLY A 557 14.53 3.21 -30.99
C GLY A 557 15.66 3.13 -29.95
N SER A 558 16.91 2.94 -30.39
CA SER A 558 18.10 2.83 -29.53
C SER A 558 18.62 4.21 -29.11
N PHE A 559 18.52 4.51 -27.81
CA PHE A 559 19.02 5.75 -27.24
C PHE A 559 20.53 5.89 -27.43
N LYS A 560 21.30 4.81 -27.24
CA LYS A 560 22.76 4.85 -27.40
C LYS A 560 23.18 5.15 -28.84
N LYS A 561 22.48 4.60 -29.85
CA LYS A 561 22.74 4.95 -31.27
C LYS A 561 22.44 6.43 -31.54
N LEU A 562 21.33 6.95 -31.03
CA LEU A 562 21.00 8.37 -31.18
C LEU A 562 22.01 9.27 -30.47
N HIS A 563 22.36 8.98 -29.22
CA HIS A 563 23.39 9.76 -28.52
C HIS A 563 24.74 9.69 -29.22
N LYS A 564 25.16 8.51 -29.69
CA LYS A 564 26.41 8.35 -30.44
C LYS A 564 26.39 9.23 -31.70
N LEU A 565 25.30 9.20 -32.46
CA LEU A 565 25.13 10.05 -33.64
C LEU A 565 25.31 11.53 -33.27
N LEU A 566 24.61 12.00 -32.24
CA LEU A 566 24.66 13.40 -31.81
C LEU A 566 26.06 13.80 -31.32
N VAL A 567 26.68 13.03 -30.40
CA VAL A 567 27.98 13.41 -29.83
C VAL A 567 29.16 13.27 -30.78
N MET A 568 28.99 12.49 -31.86
CA MET A 568 29.98 12.34 -32.91
C MET A 568 29.79 13.32 -34.07
N SER A 569 28.67 14.06 -34.11
CA SER A 569 28.42 15.09 -35.11
C SER A 569 29.45 16.22 -35.03
N GLU A 570 29.73 16.85 -36.16
CA GLU A 570 30.54 18.07 -36.20
C GLU A 570 29.92 19.16 -35.32
N THR A 571 28.59 19.29 -35.38
CA THR A 571 27.83 20.28 -34.60
C THR A 571 28.09 20.18 -33.10
N TYR A 572 28.08 18.99 -32.52
CA TYR A 572 28.35 18.77 -31.09
C TYR A 572 29.82 19.00 -30.72
N ARG A 573 30.74 18.72 -31.66
CA ARG A 573 32.19 18.80 -31.45
C ARG A 573 32.77 20.20 -31.71
N GLN A 574 31.94 21.18 -32.05
CA GLN A 574 32.34 22.57 -32.20
C GLN A 574 32.94 23.14 -30.90
N SER A 575 33.79 24.15 -31.05
CA SER A 575 34.30 24.94 -29.92
C SER A 575 33.18 25.76 -29.26
N SER A 576 33.28 26.05 -27.96
CA SER A 576 32.43 27.05 -27.29
C SER A 576 33.01 28.48 -27.34
N ALA A 577 34.06 28.69 -28.14
CA ALA A 577 34.63 30.00 -28.38
C ALA A 577 33.60 30.91 -29.05
N GLU A 578 33.64 32.18 -28.68
CA GLU A 578 32.72 33.19 -29.20
C GLU A 578 33.40 33.93 -30.37
N GLU A 579 32.65 34.14 -31.45
CA GLU A 579 33.07 34.91 -32.62
C GLU A 579 32.13 36.11 -32.76
N GLU A 580 32.66 37.32 -32.66
CA GLU A 580 31.87 38.54 -32.57
C GLU A 580 30.95 38.74 -33.77
N GLU A 581 31.43 38.45 -34.99
CA GLU A 581 30.66 38.60 -36.22
C GLU A 581 29.46 37.64 -36.28
N LYS A 582 29.62 36.40 -35.81
CA LYS A 582 28.52 35.43 -35.73
C LYS A 582 27.55 35.78 -34.61
N ALA A 583 28.05 36.27 -33.46
CA ALA A 583 27.23 36.69 -32.33
C ALA A 583 26.36 37.93 -32.67
N LYS A 584 26.83 38.82 -33.55
CA LYS A 584 26.01 39.94 -34.06
C LYS A 584 24.80 39.47 -34.87
N ILE A 585 24.92 38.33 -35.57
CA ILE A 585 23.84 37.74 -36.38
C ILE A 585 22.92 36.85 -35.53
N ASP A 586 23.51 36.02 -34.68
CA ASP A 586 22.81 35.02 -33.87
C ASP A 586 23.45 34.89 -32.48
N SER A 587 23.15 35.86 -31.62
CA SER A 587 23.67 35.91 -30.24
C SER A 587 23.13 34.78 -29.36
N SER A 588 21.92 34.29 -29.65
CA SER A 588 21.30 33.16 -28.93
C SER A 588 21.89 31.80 -29.33
N ASN A 589 22.72 31.76 -30.39
CA ASN A 589 23.30 30.56 -30.96
C ASN A 589 22.22 29.54 -31.40
N GLN A 590 21.11 30.04 -31.93
CA GLN A 590 20.01 29.24 -32.45
C GLN A 590 20.45 28.40 -33.66
N TRP A 591 21.34 28.92 -34.52
CA TRP A 591 21.90 28.27 -35.70
C TRP A 591 23.15 27.42 -35.39
N LEU A 592 23.48 27.25 -34.11
CA LEU A 592 24.50 26.31 -33.62
C LEU A 592 25.86 26.52 -34.27
N TRP A 593 26.30 27.76 -34.41
CA TRP A 593 27.61 28.11 -34.97
C TRP A 593 28.77 27.92 -33.98
N ARG A 594 28.45 27.56 -32.73
CA ARG A 594 29.37 27.12 -31.67
C ARG A 594 28.68 26.13 -30.72
N MET A 595 29.43 25.45 -29.87
CA MET A 595 28.85 24.64 -28.79
C MET A 595 28.42 25.51 -27.60
N ASN A 596 27.24 25.21 -27.03
CA ASN A 596 26.72 25.94 -25.87
C ASN A 596 27.48 25.60 -24.59
N ARG A 597 27.86 26.64 -23.84
CA ARG A 597 28.30 26.48 -22.45
C ARG A 597 27.05 26.23 -21.62
N ARG A 598 27.08 25.20 -20.78
CA ARG A 598 25.96 24.83 -19.91
C ARG A 598 26.36 24.96 -18.45
N LYS A 599 25.41 25.40 -17.62
CA LYS A 599 25.54 25.32 -16.17
C LYS A 599 25.46 23.85 -15.72
N LEU A 600 26.16 23.49 -14.65
CA LEU A 600 25.94 22.19 -14.00
C LEU A 600 24.57 22.19 -13.32
N SER A 601 23.81 21.11 -13.46
CA SER A 601 22.56 20.96 -12.71
C SER A 601 22.82 20.81 -11.20
N ALA A 602 21.81 21.01 -10.36
CA ALA A 602 21.93 20.82 -8.90
C ALA A 602 22.55 19.47 -8.51
N GLU A 603 22.14 18.39 -9.17
CA GLU A 603 22.67 17.04 -8.96
C GLU A 603 24.10 16.90 -9.44
N GLU A 604 24.43 17.44 -10.62
CA GLU A 604 25.80 17.43 -11.13
C GLU A 604 26.74 18.22 -10.21
N MET A 605 26.27 19.35 -9.66
CA MET A 605 27.04 20.17 -8.73
C MET A 605 27.34 19.40 -7.44
N ARG A 606 26.31 18.81 -6.82
CA ARG A 606 26.49 18.01 -5.60
C ARG A 606 27.36 16.77 -5.84
N ASP A 607 27.10 16.03 -6.93
CA ASP A 607 27.89 14.84 -7.29
C ASP A 607 29.36 15.21 -7.57
N SER A 608 29.62 16.39 -8.16
CA SER A 608 30.98 16.88 -8.40
C SER A 608 31.72 17.18 -7.10
N VAL A 609 31.07 17.81 -6.12
CA VAL A 609 31.68 18.06 -4.81
C VAL A 609 32.00 16.76 -4.08
N LEU A 610 31.09 15.78 -4.10
CA LEU A 610 31.36 14.44 -3.55
C LEU A 610 32.51 13.73 -4.28
N SER A 611 32.60 13.90 -5.61
CA SER A 611 33.67 13.29 -6.41
C SER A 611 35.03 13.91 -6.08
N VAL A 612 35.13 15.24 -6.01
CA VAL A 612 36.37 15.97 -5.75
C VAL A 612 36.86 15.74 -4.31
N SER A 613 35.93 15.61 -3.35
CA SER A 613 36.27 15.28 -1.95
C SER A 613 36.61 13.81 -1.71
N GLY A 614 36.50 12.94 -2.73
CA GLY A 614 36.75 11.50 -2.60
C GLY A 614 35.68 10.73 -1.83
N LYS A 615 34.55 11.36 -1.50
CA LYS A 615 33.45 10.74 -0.73
C LYS A 615 32.43 10.01 -1.60
N LEU A 616 32.38 10.29 -2.90
CA LEU A 616 31.34 9.78 -3.80
C LEU A 616 31.22 8.25 -3.78
N ASN A 617 30.08 7.75 -3.30
CA ASN A 617 29.68 6.36 -3.39
C ASN A 617 28.97 6.09 -4.73
N LEU A 618 29.50 5.15 -5.49
CA LEU A 618 29.03 4.77 -6.82
C LEU A 618 28.05 3.59 -6.83
N GLU A 619 27.52 3.18 -5.68
CA GLU A 619 26.51 2.13 -5.54
C GLU A 619 25.18 2.51 -6.23
N MET A 620 24.75 1.63 -7.14
CA MET A 620 23.53 1.81 -7.94
C MET A 620 22.32 1.12 -7.34
N GLY A 621 21.15 1.73 -7.51
CA GLY A 621 19.84 1.15 -7.18
C GLY A 621 19.51 1.08 -5.68
N GLY A 622 18.36 0.51 -5.35
CA GLY A 622 17.88 0.35 -3.97
C GLY A 622 17.23 1.61 -3.39
N SER A 623 16.88 1.57 -2.11
CA SER A 623 16.14 2.67 -1.47
C SER A 623 16.87 4.00 -1.54
N GLY A 624 16.10 5.09 -1.61
CA GLY A 624 16.66 6.43 -1.57
C GLY A 624 17.25 6.80 -0.21
N PHE A 625 18.22 7.70 -0.19
CA PHE A 625 18.81 8.25 1.04
C PHE A 625 18.22 9.62 1.38
N TYR A 626 18.21 9.97 2.67
CA TYR A 626 17.66 11.24 3.12
C TYR A 626 18.76 12.30 3.21
N LEU A 627 18.44 13.51 2.77
CA LEU A 627 19.22 14.73 3.05
C LEU A 627 18.53 15.59 4.13
N PHE A 628 17.79 14.94 5.01
CA PHE A 628 17.02 15.56 6.08
C PHE A 628 16.82 14.57 7.23
N LYS A 629 16.51 15.07 8.42
CA LYS A 629 15.94 14.24 9.49
C LYS A 629 14.42 14.25 9.35
N LEU A 630 13.83 13.06 9.39
CA LEU A 630 12.39 12.87 9.35
C LEU A 630 11.83 12.75 10.77
N GLU A 631 10.87 13.59 11.12
CA GLU A 631 10.11 13.48 12.37
C GLU A 631 8.60 13.40 12.04
N GLN A 632 7.80 12.81 12.93
CA GLN A 632 6.33 12.71 12.80
C GLN A 632 5.83 12.09 11.47
N ALA A 633 6.44 10.98 11.05
CA ALA A 633 6.22 10.35 9.73
C ALA A 633 4.78 9.86 9.42
N THR A 634 3.83 9.93 10.36
CA THR A 634 2.53 9.25 10.27
C THR A 634 1.39 10.08 9.70
N HIS A 635 1.36 11.42 9.79
CA HIS A 635 0.24 12.23 9.28
C HIS A 635 0.70 13.30 8.29
N SER A 636 1.59 14.20 8.73
CA SER A 636 2.23 15.25 7.94
C SER A 636 3.72 15.24 8.31
N PRO A 637 4.58 14.55 7.54
CA PRO A 637 5.98 14.42 7.93
C PRO A 637 6.68 15.77 7.97
N HIS A 638 7.54 15.98 8.96
CA HIS A 638 8.41 17.16 9.01
C HIS A 638 9.79 16.82 8.46
N TYR A 639 10.21 17.58 7.44
CA TYR A 639 11.49 17.40 6.75
C TYR A 639 12.51 18.44 7.23
N TYR A 640 13.32 18.08 8.22
CA TYR A 640 14.32 18.99 8.79
C TYR A 640 15.65 18.88 8.04
N TYR A 641 15.78 19.62 6.93
CA TYR A 641 17.01 19.67 6.12
C TYR A 641 18.23 20.21 6.88
N HIS A 642 18.04 21.14 7.81
CA HIS A 642 19.13 21.72 8.62
C HIS A 642 19.70 20.75 9.68
N LYS A 643 19.01 19.64 9.98
CA LYS A 643 19.47 18.61 10.92
C LYS A 643 20.16 17.43 10.24
N PHE A 644 20.32 17.49 8.91
CA PHE A 644 21.04 16.47 8.15
C PHE A 644 22.52 16.43 8.55
N ASP A 645 23.08 15.23 8.65
CA ASP A 645 24.50 15.01 8.91
C ASP A 645 25.23 14.79 7.57
N PRO A 646 26.07 15.74 7.13
CA PRO A 646 26.80 15.62 5.87
C PRO A 646 27.80 14.45 5.83
N GLU A 647 28.21 13.94 7.00
CA GLU A 647 29.15 12.81 7.09
C GLU A 647 28.47 11.44 7.03
N ASP A 648 27.13 11.37 6.92
CA ASP A 648 26.43 10.10 6.71
C ASP A 648 26.82 9.49 5.35
N LYS A 649 27.62 8.42 5.39
CA LYS A 649 28.09 7.67 4.22
C LYS A 649 26.98 7.19 3.30
N LYS A 650 25.76 6.94 3.82
CA LYS A 650 24.61 6.56 2.98
C LYS A 650 24.20 7.69 2.04
N SER A 651 24.42 8.94 2.45
CA SER A 651 24.10 10.12 1.66
C SER A 651 25.12 10.42 0.57
N HIS A 652 26.33 9.84 0.63
CA HIS A 652 27.39 10.11 -0.34
C HIS A 652 27.17 9.43 -1.69
N ARG A 653 26.04 8.76 -1.88
CA ARG A 653 25.61 8.24 -3.18
C ARG A 653 25.24 9.38 -4.13
N ARG A 654 25.27 9.07 -5.43
CA ARG A 654 24.84 9.99 -6.50
C ARG A 654 23.44 10.55 -6.21
N SER A 655 23.25 11.82 -6.53
CA SER A 655 22.08 12.60 -6.16
C SER A 655 20.78 12.11 -6.78
N ILE A 656 20.83 11.32 -7.86
CA ILE A 656 19.66 10.62 -8.42
C ILE A 656 19.01 9.64 -7.43
N TYR A 657 19.76 9.13 -6.44
CA TYR A 657 19.25 8.24 -5.41
C TYR A 657 18.77 8.97 -4.16
N ARG A 658 18.74 10.30 -4.17
CA ARG A 658 18.17 11.07 -3.06
C ARG A 658 16.67 10.79 -2.97
N PHE A 659 16.16 10.75 -1.74
CA PHE A 659 14.72 10.76 -1.49
C PHE A 659 14.12 12.12 -1.87
N VAL A 660 13.20 12.11 -2.82
CA VAL A 660 12.56 13.30 -3.39
C VAL A 660 11.23 13.53 -2.69
N VAL A 661 11.18 14.59 -1.89
CA VAL A 661 9.96 15.08 -1.23
C VAL A 661 9.25 16.04 -2.17
N ARG A 662 7.95 15.78 -2.44
CA ARG A 662 7.15 16.59 -3.36
C ARG A 662 6.64 17.89 -2.73
N SER A 663 6.17 17.85 -1.47
CA SER A 663 5.55 19.02 -0.82
C SER A 663 6.56 20.04 -0.30
N GLN A 664 7.74 19.57 0.12
CA GLN A 664 8.82 20.39 0.66
C GLN A 664 10.15 20.03 -0.01
N PRO A 665 10.44 20.61 -1.19
CA PRO A 665 11.71 20.41 -1.89
C PRO A 665 12.93 20.77 -1.02
N ASN A 666 14.08 20.16 -1.34
CA ASN A 666 15.32 20.45 -0.63
C ASN A 666 15.79 21.88 -0.97
N PRO A 667 15.92 22.81 0.00
CA PRO A 667 16.22 24.21 -0.28
C PRO A 667 17.50 24.41 -1.09
N PHE A 668 18.57 23.66 -0.80
CA PHE A 668 19.83 23.75 -1.53
C PHE A 668 19.67 23.32 -2.99
N MET A 669 18.97 22.20 -3.21
CA MET A 669 18.71 21.70 -4.56
C MET A 669 17.81 22.66 -5.36
N THR A 670 16.78 23.21 -4.71
CA THR A 670 15.85 24.18 -5.32
C THR A 670 16.56 25.47 -5.71
N THR A 671 17.44 26.01 -4.85
CA THR A 671 18.23 27.20 -5.19
C THR A 671 19.07 26.98 -6.45
N LEU A 672 19.53 25.75 -6.70
CA LEU A 672 20.31 25.37 -7.89
C LEU A 672 19.44 24.89 -9.06
N ASP A 673 18.16 25.30 -9.11
CA ASP A 673 17.20 24.99 -10.17
C ASP A 673 16.96 23.48 -10.37
N CYS A 674 16.97 22.68 -9.29
CA CYS A 674 16.52 21.29 -9.35
C CYS A 674 15.05 21.24 -9.79
N ALA A 675 14.68 20.21 -10.57
CA ALA A 675 13.32 20.04 -11.06
C ALA A 675 12.31 19.97 -9.91
N ASP A 676 11.18 20.66 -10.08
CA ASP A 676 10.05 20.55 -9.16
C ASP A 676 9.28 19.28 -9.49
N SER A 677 9.34 18.31 -8.58
CA SER A 677 8.64 17.04 -8.76
C SER A 677 7.12 17.19 -8.77
N SER A 678 6.54 18.29 -8.28
CA SER A 678 5.08 18.52 -8.25
C SER A 678 4.45 18.60 -9.64
N GLN A 679 5.22 18.96 -10.66
CA GLN A 679 4.80 19.16 -12.05
C GLN A 679 5.81 18.55 -13.04
N SER A 680 5.40 18.30 -14.29
CA SER A 680 6.32 17.79 -15.30
C SER A 680 7.34 18.87 -15.66
N THR A 681 8.64 18.54 -15.60
CA THR A 681 9.71 19.50 -15.90
C THR A 681 10.47 19.07 -17.16
N PRO A 682 9.94 19.32 -18.37
CA PRO A 682 10.58 18.90 -19.61
C PRO A 682 11.83 19.70 -19.98
N LYS A 683 11.90 20.94 -19.49
CA LYS A 683 13.06 21.83 -19.54
C LYS A 683 13.18 22.49 -18.18
N ARG A 684 14.36 22.40 -17.57
CA ARG A 684 14.61 23.08 -16.29
C ARG A 684 14.87 24.56 -16.54
N ASN A 685 14.49 25.39 -15.59
CA ASN A 685 14.94 26.77 -15.57
C ASN A 685 16.44 26.79 -15.30
N GLU A 686 17.17 27.73 -15.92
CA GLU A 686 18.55 28.00 -15.59
C GLU A 686 18.67 29.45 -15.15
N THR A 687 18.93 29.66 -13.87
CA THR A 687 19.16 30.99 -13.30
C THR A 687 20.63 31.16 -12.92
N LEU A 688 21.11 32.41 -12.96
CA LEU A 688 22.43 32.82 -12.47
C LEU A 688 22.23 33.94 -11.46
N THR A 689 22.22 33.60 -10.18
CA THR A 689 21.91 34.55 -9.10
C THR A 689 22.95 34.53 -7.99
N ALA A 690 23.10 35.66 -7.29
CA ALA A 690 23.98 35.73 -6.11
C ALA A 690 23.59 34.72 -5.02
N LEU A 691 22.29 34.38 -4.90
CA LEU A 691 21.80 33.39 -3.93
C LEU A 691 22.38 32.00 -4.17
N GLN A 692 22.62 31.62 -5.43
CA GLN A 692 23.27 30.34 -5.77
C GLN A 692 24.72 30.31 -5.30
N ALA A 693 25.48 31.37 -5.56
CA ALA A 693 26.85 31.50 -5.08
C ALA A 693 26.92 31.48 -3.55
N LEU A 694 26.06 32.24 -2.88
CA LEU A 694 25.97 32.26 -1.41
C LEU A 694 25.55 30.91 -0.83
N SER A 695 24.64 30.19 -1.49
CA SER A 695 24.23 28.85 -1.05
C SER A 695 25.37 27.84 -1.11
N LEU A 696 26.24 27.94 -2.13
CA LEU A 696 27.43 27.10 -2.23
C LEU A 696 28.45 27.43 -1.14
N LEU A 697 28.71 28.71 -0.88
CA LEU A 697 29.65 29.17 0.14
C LEU A 697 29.22 28.79 1.57
N ASN A 698 27.91 28.67 1.83
CA ASN A 698 27.36 28.41 3.17
C ASN A 698 26.87 26.97 3.37
N ASN A 699 26.97 26.10 2.36
CA ASN A 699 26.59 24.69 2.51
C ASN A 699 27.73 23.90 3.18
N LYS A 700 27.40 23.11 4.21
CA LYS A 700 28.38 22.32 4.97
C LYS A 700 28.89 21.06 4.23
N PHE A 701 28.25 20.71 3.12
CA PHE A 701 28.51 19.60 2.19
C PHE A 701 28.64 18.19 2.75
#